data_AF-A0A960T0W8-F1
#
_entry.id   AF-A0A960T0W8-F1
#
_cell.length_a   1.000
_cell.length_b   1.000
_cell.length_c   1.000
_cell.angle_alpha   90.00
_cell.angle_beta   90.00
_cell.angle_gamma   90.00
#
_symmetry.space_group_name_H-M   'P 1'
#
loop_
_entity.id
_entity.type
_entity.pdbx_description
1 polymer ?
#
loop_
_entity_poly.entity_id
_entity_poly.type
_entity_poly.pdbx_seq_one_letter_code
_entity_poly.pdbx_strand_id
1 'polypeptide(L)'
;MEKTPIYRSSRTAVALMAAASTMPVVITDANAQEGYGYSSLAQREMIRRQDAVAEGDRLLMEGREAYAKGDYQQAVDKYRQALDRVPDAPMFSDRRQSYTEHLSDASVALSMQHRKVGKYAEARTLLEGVLAVDPNDFNAKRELGYLDDPIRTNPALTYEHTQNVDKVRRTLYMAEGNYNLGKFDAAKTEYENVLRLDPYNSAARRGLERLAQAKTDYYRAAYDHTRAELLMEVDKAWELTVPAEAPDVPNTFGQGPDVPDGVAYITEKLRRIIIPRIDFDDTTVEEAIDFLRLRSAELDTLELDPAKKGVNFVVRRPRAAGGGAADAGLDAASGDGGLPTGGSDPGSLRIRELRVRNVPLAQALKYICDATKLRYKVDDYAVTLVPQTETGEDIFTRTFTVPPDFAASLDSGGGDGAAVNDDPFAEPAAGGGATLRPRPPIDELLKRSGINFAEGTSATLSANGKLLVTNTPTELDRVEQLVDAFKGQQPKQVKITTKFVEISQENNDELGFDWIVNPFGLSAHNVFGSGGTQGNQQGRTGGDFISPVGGTSVDGIPADPTQFSSNGMTNGLRSGDYAINRNSIDAILNNPNRTAQSGSVAPGIAAITGLFSDGQVQMIMRGLAQKKGTDLMTAPSVTSLSSQKATIEIIREFIYPT
;
A
#
# COMPACT_ATOMS: atom_id res chain seq x y z
N MET A 1 -17.03 -13.80 -67.57
CA MET A 1 -18.30 -14.50 -67.89
C MET A 1 -19.31 -14.09 -66.84
N GLU A 2 -20.42 -13.44 -67.11
CA GLU A 2 -20.91 -12.71 -68.28
C GLU A 2 -22.00 -11.81 -67.68
N LYS A 3 -21.91 -10.49 -67.94
CA LYS A 3 -22.90 -9.51 -67.50
C LYS A 3 -24.14 -9.67 -68.39
N THR A 4 -25.32 -9.82 -67.80
CA THR A 4 -26.59 -9.75 -68.51
C THR A 4 -27.23 -8.36 -68.39
N PRO A 5 -27.97 -7.89 -69.41
CA PRO A 5 -28.06 -6.48 -69.75
C PRO A 5 -29.38 -5.83 -69.34
N ILE A 6 -29.31 -4.51 -69.17
CA ILE A 6 -30.41 -3.58 -68.90
C ILE A 6 -30.87 -2.95 -70.24
N TYR A 7 -32.18 -2.68 -70.33
CA TYR A 7 -32.94 -1.86 -71.30
C TYR A 7 -33.41 -2.48 -72.63
N ARG A 8 -34.75 -2.53 -72.78
CA ARG A 8 -35.47 -2.03 -73.97
C ARG A 8 -36.80 -1.39 -73.58
N SER A 9 -37.07 -0.26 -74.23
CA SER A 9 -38.14 0.71 -74.05
C SER A 9 -39.36 0.46 -74.96
N SER A 10 -40.56 0.73 -74.47
CA SER A 10 -41.69 1.23 -75.28
C SER A 10 -42.47 2.25 -74.42
N ARG A 11 -42.21 3.55 -74.55
CA ARG A 11 -42.93 4.49 -75.44
C ARG A 11 -44.47 4.37 -75.37
N THR A 12 -45.08 4.77 -74.25
CA THR A 12 -46.47 5.31 -74.17
C THR A 12 -46.79 5.87 -72.77
N ALA A 13 -46.03 6.85 -72.26
CA ALA A 13 -46.35 7.50 -70.97
C ALA A 13 -45.79 8.93 -70.82
N VAL A 14 -45.85 9.76 -71.87
CA VAL A 14 -45.45 11.19 -71.78
C VAL A 14 -46.54 12.16 -72.30
N ALA A 15 -47.73 11.68 -72.68
CA ALA A 15 -48.80 12.53 -73.23
C ALA A 15 -49.94 12.87 -72.24
N LEU A 16 -49.73 12.85 -70.93
CA LEU A 16 -50.78 13.18 -69.94
C LEU A 16 -50.26 14.00 -68.75
N MET A 17 -49.28 14.88 -69.01
CA MET A 17 -48.77 15.89 -68.08
C MET A 17 -48.81 17.28 -68.76
N ALA A 18 -49.94 17.60 -69.40
CA ALA A 18 -50.22 18.93 -69.96
C ALA A 18 -51.74 19.12 -70.16
N ALA A 19 -52.52 19.03 -69.08
CA ALA A 19 -53.92 19.48 -69.06
C ALA A 19 -54.35 19.91 -67.64
N ALA A 20 -53.41 20.49 -66.88
CA ALA A 20 -53.64 21.05 -65.55
C ALA A 20 -53.29 22.55 -65.56
N SER A 21 -53.99 23.32 -66.40
CA SER A 21 -54.03 24.78 -66.33
C SER A 21 -55.29 25.22 -67.05
N THR A 22 -56.08 26.08 -66.40
CA THR A 22 -57.37 26.66 -66.84
C THR A 22 -58.64 25.91 -66.43
N MET A 23 -59.00 26.04 -65.15
CA MET A 23 -60.40 26.26 -64.74
C MET A 23 -60.39 27.45 -63.77
N PRO A 24 -61.21 28.49 -64.00
CA PRO A 24 -61.22 29.68 -63.17
C PRO A 24 -61.88 29.39 -61.81
N VAL A 25 -61.19 29.78 -60.73
CA VAL A 25 -61.80 29.98 -59.42
C VAL A 25 -62.74 31.17 -59.54
N VAL A 26 -64.05 30.92 -59.50
CA VAL A 26 -65.05 31.97 -59.32
C VAL A 26 -65.39 32.01 -57.83
N ILE A 27 -64.85 33.01 -57.13
CA ILE A 27 -65.34 33.45 -55.83
C ILE A 27 -66.45 34.45 -56.11
N THR A 28 -67.69 34.12 -55.75
CA THR A 28 -68.78 35.08 -55.66
C THR A 28 -69.26 35.14 -54.22
N ASP A 29 -68.87 36.20 -53.51
CA ASP A 29 -69.58 36.71 -52.34
C ASP A 29 -70.45 37.88 -52.79
N ALA A 30 -71.78 37.75 -52.66
CA ALA A 30 -72.69 38.84 -52.26
C ALA A 30 -74.17 38.40 -52.20
N ASN A 31 -74.71 38.50 -50.98
CA ASN A 31 -76.04 38.99 -50.59
C ASN A 31 -77.36 38.31 -51.05
N ALA A 32 -77.97 37.67 -50.04
CA ALA A 32 -79.38 37.64 -49.65
C ALA A 32 -80.46 38.11 -50.66
N GLN A 33 -81.29 37.16 -51.09
CA GLN A 33 -82.74 37.37 -51.21
C GLN A 33 -83.48 36.02 -51.05
N GLU A 34 -84.52 36.01 -50.21
CA GLU A 34 -85.30 34.83 -49.80
C GLU A 34 -86.10 34.21 -50.97
N GLY A 35 -86.14 32.88 -51.00
CA GLY A 35 -87.01 32.09 -51.88
C GLY A 35 -86.93 30.60 -51.55
N TYR A 36 -88.04 30.03 -51.07
CA TYR A 36 -88.16 28.65 -50.61
C TYR A 36 -87.92 27.59 -51.70
N GLY A 37 -87.30 26.48 -51.30
CA GLY A 37 -87.64 25.14 -51.80
C GLY A 37 -86.62 24.48 -52.72
N TYR A 38 -85.74 23.66 -52.13
CA TYR A 38 -84.97 22.56 -52.74
C TYR A 38 -83.65 22.86 -53.48
N SER A 39 -83.28 24.10 -53.83
CA SER A 39 -81.97 24.36 -54.47
C SER A 39 -80.81 24.56 -53.48
N SER A 40 -81.03 25.25 -52.35
CA SER A 40 -79.95 25.60 -51.41
C SER A 40 -79.44 24.43 -50.56
N LEU A 41 -80.30 23.44 -50.27
CA LEU A 41 -79.90 22.23 -49.52
C LEU A 41 -79.14 21.26 -50.43
N ALA A 42 -79.62 21.05 -51.66
CA ALA A 42 -78.94 20.24 -52.66
C ALA A 42 -77.57 20.83 -53.04
N GLN A 43 -77.46 22.15 -53.16
CA GLN A 43 -76.19 22.82 -53.45
C GLN A 43 -75.22 22.76 -52.26
N ARG A 44 -75.69 22.93 -51.01
CA ARG A 44 -74.85 22.70 -49.81
C ARG A 44 -74.39 21.25 -49.70
N GLU A 45 -75.27 20.30 -50.01
CA GLU A 45 -74.94 18.87 -49.99
C GLU A 45 -73.95 18.52 -51.12
N MET A 46 -74.06 19.12 -52.30
CA MET A 46 -73.07 18.96 -53.37
C MET A 46 -71.69 19.52 -52.98
N ILE A 47 -71.64 20.71 -52.38
CA ILE A 47 -70.38 21.30 -51.89
C ILE A 47 -69.75 20.40 -50.83
N ARG A 48 -70.54 19.92 -49.86
CA ARG A 48 -70.05 19.00 -48.82
C ARG A 48 -69.45 17.71 -49.39
N ARG A 49 -70.05 17.16 -50.45
CA ARG A 49 -69.53 15.98 -51.15
C ARG A 49 -68.27 16.27 -51.95
N GLN A 50 -68.18 17.45 -52.56
CA GLN A 50 -66.97 17.91 -53.25
C GLN A 50 -65.82 18.11 -52.28
N ASP A 51 -66.07 18.74 -51.13
CA ASP A 51 -65.07 18.93 -50.07
C ASP A 51 -64.62 17.58 -49.48
N ALA A 52 -65.56 16.64 -49.30
CA ALA A 52 -65.25 15.28 -48.86
C ALA A 52 -64.31 14.55 -49.83
N VAL A 53 -64.54 14.72 -51.13
CA VAL A 53 -63.72 14.11 -52.18
C VAL A 53 -62.35 14.77 -52.25
N ALA A 54 -62.26 16.10 -52.18
CA ALA A 54 -60.99 16.82 -52.15
C ALA A 54 -60.14 16.44 -50.92
N GLU A 55 -60.78 16.28 -49.77
CA GLU A 55 -60.10 15.80 -48.56
C GLU A 55 -59.64 14.34 -48.70
N GLY A 56 -60.46 13.48 -49.32
CA GLY A 56 -60.08 12.11 -49.66
C GLY A 56 -58.87 12.03 -50.61
N ASP A 57 -58.83 12.86 -51.65
CA ASP A 57 -57.69 12.93 -52.58
C ASP A 57 -56.40 13.40 -51.86
N ARG A 58 -56.52 14.36 -50.94
CA ARG A 58 -55.39 14.80 -50.11
C ARG A 58 -54.86 13.64 -49.24
N LEU A 59 -55.75 12.91 -48.58
CA LEU A 59 -55.38 11.74 -47.77
C LEU A 59 -54.77 10.62 -48.62
N LEU A 60 -55.24 10.43 -49.85
CA LEU A 60 -54.63 9.50 -50.81
C LEU A 60 -53.19 9.92 -51.14
N MET A 61 -52.94 11.21 -51.39
CA MET A 61 -51.58 11.70 -51.65
C MET A 61 -50.67 11.50 -50.44
N GLU A 62 -51.13 11.82 -49.23
CA GLU A 62 -50.41 11.55 -47.98
C GLU A 62 -50.10 10.06 -47.82
N GLY A 63 -51.07 9.18 -48.13
CA GLY A 63 -50.88 7.73 -48.10
C GLY A 63 -49.84 7.25 -49.13
N ARG A 64 -49.84 7.82 -50.35
CA ARG A 64 -48.83 7.51 -51.39
C ARG A 64 -47.43 7.96 -50.99
N GLU A 65 -47.32 9.11 -50.32
CA GLU A 65 -46.06 9.59 -49.77
C GLU A 65 -45.54 8.65 -48.67
N ALA A 66 -46.41 8.22 -47.74
CA ALA A 66 -46.06 7.25 -46.71
C ALA A 66 -45.65 5.89 -47.32
N TYR A 67 -46.37 5.42 -48.34
CA TYR A 67 -46.04 4.19 -49.06
C TYR A 67 -44.66 4.29 -49.72
N ALA A 68 -44.34 5.42 -50.35
CA ALA A 68 -43.03 5.67 -50.98
C ALA A 68 -41.88 5.71 -49.97
N LYS A 69 -42.14 6.14 -48.72
CA LYS A 69 -41.18 6.10 -47.60
C LYS A 69 -41.00 4.70 -46.99
N GLY A 70 -41.88 3.76 -47.33
CA GLY A 70 -41.92 2.42 -46.75
C GLY A 70 -42.71 2.32 -45.44
N ASP A 71 -43.41 3.39 -45.03
CA ASP A 71 -44.26 3.41 -43.85
C ASP A 71 -45.66 2.86 -44.18
N TYR A 72 -45.72 1.57 -44.48
CA TYR A 72 -46.93 0.92 -44.99
C TYR A 72 -48.11 0.95 -44.01
N GLN A 73 -47.86 0.99 -42.69
CA GLN A 73 -48.92 1.13 -41.68
C GLN A 73 -49.65 2.47 -41.84
N GLN A 74 -48.89 3.57 -41.92
CA GLN A 74 -49.45 4.89 -42.10
C GLN A 74 -50.15 5.02 -43.47
N ALA A 75 -49.60 4.39 -44.51
CA ALA A 75 -50.24 4.34 -45.82
C ALA A 75 -51.62 3.65 -45.77
N VAL A 76 -51.71 2.46 -45.15
CA VAL A 76 -52.98 1.74 -44.98
C VAL A 76 -54.01 2.58 -44.20
N ASP A 77 -53.60 3.22 -43.11
CA ASP A 77 -54.49 4.03 -42.29
C ASP A 77 -55.01 5.26 -43.07
N LYS A 78 -54.14 5.92 -43.84
CA LYS A 78 -54.51 7.07 -44.69
C LYS A 78 -55.40 6.69 -45.86
N TYR A 79 -55.16 5.53 -46.49
CA TYR A 79 -56.04 5.02 -47.54
C TYR A 79 -57.42 4.60 -47.02
N ARG A 80 -57.50 4.01 -45.82
CA ARG A 80 -58.79 3.75 -45.17
C ARG A 80 -59.54 5.04 -44.87
N GLN A 81 -58.86 6.04 -44.29
CA GLN A 81 -59.46 7.36 -44.05
C GLN A 81 -59.95 8.01 -45.35
N ALA A 82 -59.18 7.91 -46.44
CA ALA A 82 -59.57 8.41 -47.75
C ALA A 82 -60.84 7.71 -48.27
N LEU A 83 -60.93 6.38 -48.12
CA LEU A 83 -62.07 5.57 -48.54
C LEU A 83 -63.33 5.86 -47.70
N ASP A 84 -63.18 6.07 -46.40
CA ASP A 84 -64.28 6.40 -45.48
C ASP A 84 -64.83 7.81 -45.74
N ARG A 85 -63.97 8.74 -46.18
CA ARG A 85 -64.37 10.13 -46.44
C ARG A 85 -65.16 10.29 -47.74
N VAL A 86 -64.89 9.48 -48.77
CA VAL A 86 -65.57 9.55 -50.07
C VAL A 86 -66.94 8.86 -50.00
N PRO A 87 -68.06 9.55 -50.31
CA PRO A 87 -69.38 8.95 -50.27
C PRO A 87 -69.54 7.74 -51.20
N ASP A 88 -70.31 6.74 -50.76
CA ASP A 88 -70.68 5.59 -51.59
C ASP A 88 -71.83 5.96 -52.53
N ALA A 89 -71.48 6.45 -53.73
CA ALA A 89 -72.42 6.85 -54.77
C ALA A 89 -71.89 6.46 -56.15
N PRO A 90 -72.77 6.13 -57.13
CA PRO A 90 -72.35 5.70 -58.47
C PRO A 90 -71.43 6.70 -59.19
N MET A 91 -71.54 8.00 -58.89
CA MET A 91 -70.67 9.04 -59.47
C MET A 91 -69.21 8.96 -59.00
N PHE A 92 -68.94 8.28 -57.88
CA PHE A 92 -67.60 8.14 -57.30
C PHE A 92 -67.08 6.70 -57.33
N SER A 93 -67.74 5.79 -58.06
CA SER A 93 -67.36 4.37 -58.15
C SER A 93 -65.90 4.20 -58.57
N ASP A 94 -65.49 4.89 -59.64
CA ASP A 94 -64.16 4.74 -60.22
C ASP A 94 -63.07 5.26 -59.27
N ARG A 95 -63.39 6.33 -58.53
CA ARG A 95 -62.48 6.92 -57.53
C ARG A 95 -62.33 6.00 -56.31
N ARG A 96 -63.44 5.47 -55.79
CA ARG A 96 -63.42 4.48 -54.70
C ARG A 96 -62.71 3.20 -55.10
N GLN A 97 -62.83 2.77 -56.36
CA GLN A 97 -62.07 1.64 -56.88
C GLN A 97 -60.56 1.91 -56.83
N SER A 98 -60.11 3.06 -57.33
CA SER A 98 -58.69 3.45 -57.25
C SER A 98 -58.17 3.49 -55.81
N TYR A 99 -58.97 3.97 -54.85
CA TYR A 99 -58.56 4.01 -53.44
C TYR A 99 -58.46 2.61 -52.84
N THR A 100 -59.37 1.74 -53.23
CA THR A 100 -59.37 0.33 -52.84
C THR A 100 -58.15 -0.40 -53.40
N GLU A 101 -57.76 -0.15 -54.64
CA GLU A 101 -56.54 -0.71 -55.25
C GLU A 101 -55.29 -0.28 -54.48
N HIS A 102 -55.14 1.01 -54.18
CA HIS A 102 -54.02 1.50 -53.37
C HIS A 102 -54.01 0.95 -51.94
N LEU A 103 -55.19 0.79 -51.34
CA LEU A 103 -55.34 0.15 -50.05
C LEU A 103 -54.95 -1.33 -50.10
N SER A 104 -55.30 -2.04 -51.17
CA SER A 104 -54.89 -3.43 -51.41
C SER A 104 -53.37 -3.55 -51.48
N ASP A 105 -52.74 -2.77 -52.36
CA ASP A 105 -51.28 -2.76 -52.54
C ASP A 105 -50.53 -2.45 -51.24
N ALA A 106 -51.04 -1.47 -50.46
CA ALA A 106 -50.49 -1.13 -49.14
C ALA A 106 -50.68 -2.23 -48.11
N SER A 107 -51.85 -2.88 -48.09
CA SER A 107 -52.15 -3.96 -47.16
C SER A 107 -51.30 -5.21 -47.45
N VAL A 108 -51.06 -5.53 -48.72
CA VAL A 108 -50.13 -6.58 -49.15
C VAL A 108 -48.69 -6.21 -48.79
N ALA A 109 -48.26 -4.96 -48.99
CA ALA A 109 -46.93 -4.52 -48.59
C ALA A 109 -46.71 -4.59 -47.07
N LEU A 110 -47.70 -4.17 -46.28
CA LEU A 110 -47.67 -4.23 -44.82
C LEU A 110 -47.67 -5.68 -44.32
N SER A 111 -48.45 -6.57 -44.92
CA SER A 111 -48.47 -8.00 -44.55
C SER A 111 -47.12 -8.67 -44.82
N MET A 112 -46.44 -8.33 -45.92
CA MET A 112 -45.08 -8.77 -46.19
C MET A 112 -44.09 -8.31 -45.10
N GLN A 113 -44.24 -7.08 -44.59
CA GLN A 113 -43.43 -6.59 -43.49
C GLN A 113 -43.73 -7.36 -42.19
N HIS A 114 -45.00 -7.55 -41.86
CA HIS A 114 -45.41 -8.34 -40.68
C HIS A 114 -44.93 -9.79 -40.74
N ARG A 115 -44.94 -10.42 -41.92
CA ARG A 115 -44.37 -11.76 -42.14
C ARG A 115 -42.88 -11.81 -41.78
N LYS A 116 -42.08 -10.81 -42.18
CA LYS A 116 -40.65 -10.75 -41.85
C LYS A 116 -40.37 -10.60 -40.36
N VAL A 117 -41.31 -10.01 -39.61
CA VAL A 117 -41.16 -9.74 -38.17
C VAL A 117 -41.92 -10.78 -37.32
N GLY A 118 -42.49 -11.84 -37.90
CA GLY A 118 -43.19 -12.90 -37.16
C GLY A 118 -44.60 -12.53 -36.67
N LYS A 119 -45.19 -11.44 -37.20
CA LYS A 119 -46.59 -11.01 -36.93
C LYS A 119 -47.56 -11.72 -37.88
N TYR A 120 -47.57 -13.06 -37.85
CA TYR A 120 -48.27 -13.86 -38.86
C TYR A 120 -49.80 -13.73 -38.82
N ALA A 121 -50.39 -13.63 -37.63
CA ALA A 121 -51.83 -13.44 -37.49
C ALA A 121 -52.30 -12.11 -38.09
N GLU A 122 -51.59 -11.02 -37.78
CA GLU A 122 -51.88 -9.68 -38.33
C GLU A 122 -51.63 -9.62 -39.84
N ALA A 123 -50.59 -10.30 -40.34
CA ALA A 123 -50.36 -10.41 -41.78
C ALA A 123 -51.51 -11.14 -42.49
N ARG A 124 -52.02 -12.24 -41.88
CA ARG A 124 -53.15 -13.00 -42.42
C ARG A 124 -54.42 -12.16 -42.48
N THR A 125 -54.76 -11.46 -41.39
CA THR A 125 -55.98 -10.64 -41.35
C THR A 125 -55.97 -9.52 -42.39
N LEU A 126 -54.80 -8.92 -42.64
CA LEU A 126 -54.64 -7.93 -43.72
C LEU A 126 -54.88 -8.54 -45.11
N LEU A 127 -54.31 -9.72 -45.37
CA LEU A 127 -54.47 -10.41 -46.65
C LEU A 127 -55.91 -10.92 -46.87
N GLU A 128 -56.54 -11.48 -45.85
CA GLU A 128 -57.95 -11.90 -45.90
C GLU A 128 -58.88 -10.69 -46.08
N GLY A 129 -58.57 -9.54 -45.46
CA GLY A 129 -59.29 -8.29 -45.68
C GLY A 129 -59.24 -7.79 -47.12
N VAL A 130 -58.09 -7.96 -47.80
CA VAL A 130 -57.96 -7.68 -49.24
C VAL A 130 -58.82 -8.64 -50.06
N LEU A 131 -58.73 -9.95 -49.78
CA LEU A 131 -59.49 -10.98 -50.51
C LEU A 131 -61.00 -10.90 -50.30
N ALA A 132 -61.46 -10.29 -49.20
CA ALA A 132 -62.87 -10.03 -48.97
C ALA A 132 -63.43 -8.96 -49.92
N VAL A 133 -62.59 -8.01 -50.37
CA VAL A 133 -62.98 -6.93 -51.29
C VAL A 133 -62.72 -7.33 -52.75
N ASP A 134 -61.55 -7.93 -53.04
CA ASP A 134 -61.22 -8.52 -54.33
C ASP A 134 -60.83 -10.01 -54.16
N PRO A 135 -61.78 -10.94 -54.38
CA PRO A 135 -61.52 -12.38 -54.27
C PRO A 135 -60.50 -12.92 -55.28
N ASN A 136 -60.13 -12.17 -56.31
CA ASN A 136 -59.23 -12.61 -57.37
C ASN A 136 -57.86 -11.92 -57.37
N ASP A 137 -57.54 -11.13 -56.33
CA ASP A 137 -56.22 -10.51 -56.19
C ASP A 137 -55.11 -11.58 -56.14
N PHE A 138 -54.26 -11.59 -57.17
CA PHE A 138 -53.17 -12.55 -57.32
C PHE A 138 -52.09 -12.37 -56.25
N ASN A 139 -51.75 -11.13 -55.90
CA ASN A 139 -50.68 -10.83 -54.95
C ASN A 139 -51.10 -11.27 -53.54
N ALA A 140 -52.34 -10.99 -53.14
CA ALA A 140 -52.84 -11.40 -51.84
C ALA A 140 -52.89 -12.92 -51.68
N LYS A 141 -53.36 -13.67 -52.70
CA LYS A 141 -53.34 -15.15 -52.70
C LYS A 141 -51.91 -15.71 -52.64
N ARG A 142 -50.98 -15.12 -53.38
CA ARG A 142 -49.57 -15.54 -53.37
C ARG A 142 -48.94 -15.36 -52.00
N GLU A 143 -49.09 -14.20 -51.38
CA GLU A 143 -48.52 -13.92 -50.06
C GLU A 143 -49.18 -14.76 -48.96
N LEU A 144 -50.48 -15.08 -49.07
CA LEU A 144 -51.14 -16.01 -48.17
C LEU A 144 -50.54 -17.43 -48.29
N GLY A 145 -50.29 -17.89 -49.52
CA GLY A 145 -49.57 -19.15 -49.76
C GLY A 145 -48.15 -19.15 -49.19
N TYR A 146 -47.43 -18.02 -49.24
CA TYR A 146 -46.12 -17.89 -48.60
C TYR A 146 -46.18 -17.89 -47.08
N LEU A 147 -47.28 -17.41 -46.49
CA LEU A 147 -47.50 -17.45 -45.05
C LEU A 147 -47.73 -18.88 -44.56
N ASP A 148 -48.41 -19.71 -45.37
CA ASP A 148 -48.67 -21.12 -45.10
C ASP A 148 -47.49 -22.06 -45.40
N ASP A 149 -46.53 -21.62 -46.23
CA ASP A 149 -45.35 -22.39 -46.61
C ASP A 149 -44.27 -22.40 -45.51
N PRO A 150 -44.03 -23.53 -44.80
CA PRO A 150 -43.06 -23.61 -43.71
C PRO A 150 -41.60 -23.42 -44.16
N ILE A 151 -41.32 -23.58 -45.46
CA ILE A 151 -39.97 -23.40 -46.03
C ILE A 151 -39.66 -21.91 -46.16
N ARG A 152 -40.66 -21.11 -46.54
CA ARG A 152 -40.50 -19.65 -46.76
C ARG A 152 -40.78 -18.83 -45.51
N THR A 153 -41.60 -19.35 -44.61
CA THR A 153 -42.02 -18.68 -43.39
C THR A 153 -41.80 -19.64 -42.23
N ASN A 154 -40.80 -19.34 -41.39
CA ASN A 154 -40.50 -20.18 -40.24
C ASN A 154 -41.61 -20.03 -39.19
N PRO A 155 -42.38 -21.10 -38.87
CA PRO A 155 -43.47 -21.02 -37.91
C PRO A 155 -43.00 -20.66 -36.49
N ALA A 156 -41.74 -20.94 -36.15
CA ALA A 156 -41.17 -20.64 -34.84
C ALA A 156 -40.74 -19.17 -34.66
N LEU A 157 -40.71 -18.38 -35.73
CA LEU A 157 -40.35 -16.96 -35.64
C LEU A 157 -41.50 -16.16 -35.04
N THR A 158 -41.31 -15.67 -33.81
CA THR A 158 -42.27 -14.81 -33.13
C THR A 158 -41.84 -13.35 -33.18
N TYR A 159 -42.81 -12.44 -33.02
CA TYR A 159 -42.53 -11.01 -32.89
C TYR A 159 -41.58 -10.70 -31.73
N GLU A 160 -41.78 -11.36 -30.59
CA GLU A 160 -40.90 -11.23 -29.43
C GLU A 160 -39.45 -11.65 -29.76
N HIS A 161 -39.26 -12.75 -30.48
CA HIS A 161 -37.93 -13.20 -30.87
C HIS A 161 -37.21 -12.14 -31.72
N THR A 162 -37.90 -11.54 -32.70
CA THR A 162 -37.29 -10.48 -33.52
C THR A 162 -36.89 -9.24 -32.72
N GLN A 163 -37.69 -8.85 -31.72
CA GLN A 163 -37.34 -7.77 -30.81
C GLN A 163 -36.13 -8.13 -29.93
N ASN A 164 -36.07 -9.37 -29.45
CA ASN A 164 -34.94 -9.83 -28.64
C ASN A 164 -33.66 -9.90 -29.46
N VAL A 165 -33.71 -10.32 -30.73
CA VAL A 165 -32.56 -10.28 -31.67
C VAL A 165 -32.05 -8.84 -31.83
N ASP A 166 -32.94 -7.86 -31.99
CA ASP A 166 -32.55 -6.45 -32.14
C ASP A 166 -31.98 -5.86 -30.85
N LYS A 167 -32.54 -6.21 -29.68
CA LYS A 167 -31.98 -5.86 -28.37
C LYS A 167 -30.59 -6.45 -28.19
N VAL A 168 -30.43 -7.75 -28.44
CA VAL A 168 -29.14 -8.46 -28.37
C VAL A 168 -28.11 -7.78 -29.25
N ARG A 169 -28.46 -7.42 -30.50
CA ARG A 169 -27.57 -6.70 -31.41
C ARG A 169 -27.08 -5.39 -30.81
N ARG A 170 -27.99 -4.54 -30.31
CA ARG A 170 -27.64 -3.23 -29.72
C ARG A 170 -26.76 -3.40 -28.47
N THR A 171 -27.11 -4.33 -27.59
CA THR A 171 -26.34 -4.59 -26.36
C THR A 171 -24.95 -5.15 -26.67
N LEU A 172 -24.81 -6.02 -27.67
CA LEU A 172 -23.49 -6.49 -28.13
C LEU A 172 -22.61 -5.35 -28.64
N TYR A 173 -23.17 -4.40 -29.41
CA TYR A 173 -22.43 -3.22 -29.85
C TYR A 173 -21.96 -2.35 -28.67
N MET A 174 -22.81 -2.15 -27.66
CA MET A 174 -22.44 -1.42 -26.44
C MET A 174 -21.35 -2.15 -25.63
N ALA A 175 -21.46 -3.48 -25.51
CA ALA A 175 -20.46 -4.30 -24.82
C ALA A 175 -19.09 -4.20 -25.49
N GLU A 176 -19.04 -4.30 -26.83
CA GLU A 176 -17.81 -4.14 -27.61
C GLU A 176 -17.23 -2.72 -27.49
N GLY A 177 -18.10 -1.70 -27.52
CA GLY A 177 -17.69 -0.32 -27.30
C GLY A 177 -17.04 -0.12 -25.93
N ASN A 178 -17.65 -0.66 -24.87
CA ASN A 178 -17.08 -0.60 -23.52
C ASN A 178 -15.76 -1.36 -23.40
N TYR A 179 -15.64 -2.52 -24.06
CA TYR A 179 -14.38 -3.27 -24.12
C TYR A 179 -13.27 -2.45 -24.78
N ASN A 180 -13.55 -1.85 -25.93
CA ASN A 180 -12.59 -1.01 -26.67
C ASN A 180 -12.18 0.25 -25.90
N LEU A 181 -13.05 0.76 -25.02
CA LEU A 181 -12.75 1.88 -24.12
C LEU A 181 -12.00 1.45 -22.83
N GLY A 182 -11.68 0.17 -22.66
CA GLY A 182 -11.04 -0.36 -21.45
C GLY A 182 -11.98 -0.44 -20.24
N LYS A 183 -13.28 -0.18 -20.40
CA LYS A 183 -14.29 -0.25 -19.33
C LYS A 183 -14.75 -1.69 -19.12
N PHE A 184 -13.84 -2.55 -18.64
CA PHE A 184 -14.06 -3.99 -18.59
C PHE A 184 -15.26 -4.41 -17.70
N ASP A 185 -15.51 -3.77 -16.57
CA ASP A 185 -16.66 -4.15 -15.72
C ASP A 185 -18.02 -3.82 -16.36
N ALA A 186 -18.09 -2.67 -17.05
CA ALA A 186 -19.27 -2.30 -17.83
C ALA A 186 -19.46 -3.26 -19.01
N ALA A 187 -18.39 -3.58 -19.75
CA ALA A 187 -18.42 -4.53 -20.85
C ALA A 187 -18.91 -5.92 -20.39
N LYS A 188 -18.43 -6.41 -19.24
CA LYS A 188 -18.86 -7.68 -18.65
C LYS A 188 -20.37 -7.69 -18.40
N THR A 189 -20.88 -6.64 -17.77
CA THR A 189 -22.30 -6.50 -17.45
C THR A 189 -23.16 -6.55 -18.72
N GLU A 190 -22.74 -5.88 -19.78
CA GLU A 190 -23.48 -5.89 -21.05
C GLU A 190 -23.44 -7.24 -21.77
N TYR A 191 -22.30 -7.94 -21.77
CA TYR A 191 -22.25 -9.32 -22.29
C TYR A 191 -23.13 -10.28 -21.48
N GLU A 192 -23.19 -10.13 -20.15
CA GLU A 192 -24.11 -10.90 -19.32
C GLU A 192 -25.58 -10.57 -19.61
N ASN A 193 -25.90 -9.29 -19.88
CA ASN A 193 -27.25 -8.89 -20.28
C ASN A 193 -27.67 -9.54 -21.60
N VAL A 194 -26.74 -9.69 -22.56
CA VAL A 194 -27.00 -10.46 -23.79
C VAL A 194 -27.31 -11.91 -23.45
N LEU A 195 -26.54 -12.54 -22.55
CA LEU A 195 -26.79 -13.93 -22.15
C LEU A 195 -28.09 -14.13 -21.36
N ARG A 196 -28.60 -13.08 -20.69
CA ARG A 196 -29.93 -13.11 -20.07
C ARG A 196 -31.06 -13.13 -21.11
N LEU A 197 -30.85 -12.50 -22.27
CA LEU A 197 -31.80 -12.46 -23.38
C LEU A 197 -31.66 -13.68 -24.32
N ASP A 198 -30.43 -14.07 -24.61
CA ASP A 198 -30.04 -15.19 -25.47
C ASP A 198 -28.92 -15.99 -24.78
N PRO A 199 -29.29 -17.01 -23.97
CA PRO A 199 -28.33 -17.80 -23.19
C PRO A 199 -27.24 -18.51 -24.00
N TYR A 200 -27.50 -18.76 -25.28
CA TYR A 200 -26.61 -19.51 -26.17
C TYR A 200 -25.84 -18.60 -27.14
N ASN A 201 -25.80 -17.29 -26.87
CA ASN A 201 -25.11 -16.34 -27.72
C ASN A 201 -23.58 -16.55 -27.71
N SER A 202 -23.03 -17.07 -28.81
CA SER A 202 -21.59 -17.33 -28.94
C SER A 202 -20.75 -16.05 -28.93
N ALA A 203 -21.26 -14.94 -29.48
CA ALA A 203 -20.53 -13.68 -29.52
C ALA A 203 -20.33 -13.10 -28.12
N ALA A 204 -21.35 -13.14 -27.26
CA ALA A 204 -21.24 -12.71 -25.87
C ALA A 204 -20.24 -13.57 -25.07
N ARG A 205 -20.26 -14.90 -25.27
CA ARG A 205 -19.30 -15.81 -24.63
C ARG A 205 -17.86 -15.53 -25.04
N ARG A 206 -17.59 -15.35 -26.34
CA ARG A 206 -16.26 -14.94 -26.84
C ARG A 206 -15.84 -13.56 -26.33
N GLY A 207 -16.79 -12.63 -26.19
CA GLY A 207 -16.55 -11.31 -25.58
C GLY A 207 -16.07 -11.43 -24.13
N LEU A 208 -16.73 -12.24 -23.32
CA LEU A 208 -16.34 -12.51 -21.93
C LEU A 208 -14.97 -13.20 -21.83
N GLU A 209 -14.64 -14.09 -22.76
CA GLU A 209 -13.32 -14.72 -22.85
C GLU A 209 -12.21 -13.68 -23.11
N ARG A 210 -12.39 -12.83 -24.13
CA ARG A 210 -11.44 -11.73 -24.43
C ARG A 210 -11.28 -10.77 -23.25
N LEU A 211 -12.35 -10.53 -22.51
CA LEU A 211 -12.34 -9.71 -21.30
C LEU A 211 -11.55 -10.38 -20.17
N ALA A 212 -11.73 -11.69 -19.96
CA ALA A 212 -10.96 -12.44 -18.97
C ALA A 212 -9.46 -12.45 -19.29
N GLN A 213 -9.09 -12.59 -20.57
CA GLN A 213 -7.70 -12.47 -21.03
C GLN A 213 -7.14 -11.07 -20.75
N ALA A 214 -7.85 -10.01 -21.14
CA ALA A 214 -7.42 -8.63 -20.88
C ALA A 214 -7.24 -8.33 -19.38
N LYS A 215 -8.13 -8.87 -18.53
CA LYS A 215 -7.98 -8.76 -17.06
C LYS A 215 -6.79 -9.55 -16.52
N THR A 216 -6.47 -10.70 -17.13
CA THR A 216 -5.30 -11.50 -16.74
C THR A 216 -4.00 -10.73 -16.98
N ASP A 217 -3.89 -10.04 -18.13
CA ASP A 217 -2.72 -9.22 -18.43
C ASP A 217 -2.57 -8.06 -17.44
N TYR A 218 -3.67 -7.43 -17.05
CA TYR A 218 -3.67 -6.44 -15.97
C TYR A 218 -3.17 -7.03 -14.65
N TYR A 219 -3.66 -8.21 -14.25
CA TYR A 219 -3.21 -8.84 -13.00
C TYR A 219 -1.73 -9.25 -13.03
N ARG A 220 -1.20 -9.67 -14.18
CA ARG A 220 0.24 -9.92 -14.36
C ARG A 220 1.04 -8.63 -14.16
N ALA A 221 0.64 -7.54 -14.82
CA ALA A 221 1.29 -6.25 -14.65
C ALA A 221 1.20 -5.73 -13.20
N ALA A 222 0.05 -5.93 -12.53
CA ALA A 222 -0.12 -5.58 -11.13
C ALA A 222 0.81 -6.39 -10.22
N TYR A 223 0.95 -7.70 -10.45
CA TYR A 223 1.91 -8.54 -9.73
C TYR A 223 3.35 -8.04 -9.94
N ASP A 224 3.75 -7.79 -11.19
CA ASP A 224 5.09 -7.28 -11.52
C ASP A 224 5.37 -5.94 -10.85
N HIS A 225 4.37 -5.04 -10.80
CA HIS A 225 4.45 -3.77 -10.07
C HIS A 225 4.66 -3.98 -8.57
N THR A 226 3.83 -4.80 -7.92
CA THR A 226 3.97 -5.08 -6.48
C THR A 226 5.32 -5.71 -6.14
N ARG A 227 5.84 -6.58 -7.01
CA ARG A 227 7.16 -7.16 -6.87
C ARG A 227 8.26 -6.10 -6.97
N ALA A 228 8.16 -5.20 -7.95
CA ALA A 228 9.12 -4.10 -8.09
C ALA A 228 9.09 -3.15 -6.88
N GLU A 229 7.91 -2.88 -6.32
CA GLU A 229 7.74 -2.07 -5.11
C GLU A 229 8.39 -2.73 -3.89
N LEU A 230 8.17 -4.03 -3.68
CA LEU A 230 8.82 -4.79 -2.61
C LEU A 230 10.35 -4.83 -2.76
N LEU A 231 10.85 -5.00 -3.98
CA LEU A 231 12.30 -4.91 -4.25
C LEU A 231 12.84 -3.50 -3.96
N MET A 232 12.10 -2.45 -4.31
CA MET A 232 12.45 -1.07 -3.96
C MET A 232 12.50 -0.86 -2.44
N GLU A 233 11.58 -1.45 -1.67
CA GLU A 233 11.63 -1.39 -0.21
C GLU A 233 12.85 -2.11 0.36
N VAL A 234 13.25 -3.24 -0.24
CA VAL A 234 14.48 -3.94 0.11
C VAL A 234 15.67 -3.03 -0.19
N ASP A 235 15.79 -2.49 -1.41
CA ASP A 235 16.87 -1.59 -1.80
C ASP A 235 16.97 -0.38 -0.87
N LYS A 236 15.83 0.24 -0.53
CA LYS A 236 15.75 1.35 0.43
C LYS A 236 16.20 0.96 1.84
N ALA A 237 16.02 -0.30 2.24
CA ALA A 237 16.49 -0.79 3.54
C ALA A 237 18.01 -1.08 3.54
N TRP A 238 18.60 -1.37 2.38
CA TRP A 238 20.04 -1.54 2.18
C TRP A 238 20.75 -0.22 1.88
N GLU A 239 20.01 0.79 1.45
CA GLU A 239 20.50 2.15 1.38
C GLU A 239 20.95 2.57 2.79
N LEU A 240 22.25 2.79 2.95
CA LEU A 240 22.78 3.51 4.09
C LEU A 240 22.11 4.88 4.04
N THR A 241 21.11 5.11 4.90
CA THR A 241 20.49 6.43 4.98
C THR A 241 21.62 7.39 5.20
N VAL A 242 21.82 8.31 4.24
CA VAL A 242 22.75 9.42 4.44
C VAL A 242 22.35 10.00 5.79
N PRO A 243 23.27 10.07 6.78
CA PRO A 243 22.95 10.67 8.05
C PRO A 243 22.24 11.97 7.73
N ALA A 244 20.99 12.11 8.18
CA ALA A 244 20.23 13.33 7.97
C ALA A 244 21.21 14.45 8.30
N GLU A 245 21.48 15.32 7.31
CA GLU A 245 22.38 16.44 7.49
C GLU A 245 22.01 17.02 8.84
N ALA A 246 22.96 16.93 9.78
CA ALA A 246 22.69 17.28 11.16
C ALA A 246 21.96 18.61 11.06
N PRO A 247 20.77 18.76 11.68
CA PRO A 247 20.07 20.03 11.60
C PRO A 247 21.13 21.08 11.81
N ASP A 248 21.19 22.10 10.96
CA ASP A 248 22.04 23.27 11.15
C ASP A 248 21.66 23.81 12.52
N VAL A 249 22.26 23.18 13.54
CA VAL A 249 22.43 23.68 14.86
C VAL A 249 23.27 24.87 14.51
N PRO A 250 22.70 26.09 14.65
CA PRO A 250 23.55 27.25 14.62
C PRO A 250 24.72 26.89 15.51
N ASN A 251 25.92 27.24 15.08
CA ASN A 251 27.11 27.09 15.88
C ASN A 251 27.03 28.03 17.12
N THR A 252 25.97 27.94 17.90
CA THR A 252 25.91 28.23 19.31
C THR A 252 26.63 27.09 20.04
N PHE A 253 27.95 27.00 19.82
CA PHE A 253 28.84 26.88 20.97
C PHE A 253 28.81 28.21 21.75
N GLY A 254 27.62 28.60 22.21
CA GLY A 254 27.53 29.01 23.59
C GLY A 254 27.44 27.69 24.32
N GLN A 255 28.39 27.28 25.16
CA GLN A 255 28.49 27.95 26.45
C GLN A 255 27.17 28.67 26.75
N GLY A 256 26.11 27.88 26.99
CA GLY A 256 25.24 28.31 28.08
C GLY A 256 26.19 28.65 29.21
N PRO A 257 26.14 29.87 29.77
CA PRO A 257 27.05 30.17 30.87
C PRO A 257 26.84 29.05 31.86
N ASP A 258 27.89 28.27 32.13
CA ASP A 258 28.02 27.66 33.43
C ASP A 258 27.86 28.84 34.36
N VAL A 259 26.63 29.09 34.81
CA VAL A 259 26.36 30.07 35.86
C VAL A 259 27.10 29.44 37.00
N PRO A 260 28.27 29.97 37.40
CA PRO A 260 29.04 29.31 38.43
C PRO A 260 28.14 29.38 39.67
N ASP A 261 27.70 28.26 40.23
CA ASP A 261 26.84 28.31 41.40
C ASP A 261 27.74 28.39 42.65
N GLY A 262 27.36 29.22 43.64
CA GLY A 262 28.09 29.39 44.90
C GLY A 262 29.49 30.02 44.79
N VAL A 263 30.52 29.36 45.35
CA VAL A 263 31.90 29.89 45.54
C VAL A 263 32.53 30.42 44.26
N ALA A 264 32.31 29.76 43.12
CA ALA A 264 32.94 30.13 41.86
C ALA A 264 32.46 31.51 41.36
N TYR A 265 31.18 31.84 41.56
CA TYR A 265 30.57 33.10 41.15
C TYR A 265 31.02 34.27 42.02
N ILE A 266 31.14 34.06 43.34
CA ILE A 266 31.71 35.08 44.23
C ILE A 266 33.20 35.29 43.92
N THR A 267 33.94 34.22 43.62
CA THR A 267 35.36 34.31 43.24
C THR A 267 35.55 35.09 41.94
N GLU A 268 34.67 34.92 40.96
CA GLU A 268 34.67 35.69 39.72
C GLU A 268 34.40 37.17 40.00
N LYS A 269 33.37 37.50 40.80
CA LYS A 269 33.08 38.89 41.20
C LYS A 269 34.26 39.57 41.88
N LEU A 270 34.93 38.89 42.79
CA LEU A 270 36.13 39.40 43.47
C LEU A 270 37.26 39.73 42.49
N ARG A 271 37.43 38.95 41.41
CA ARG A 271 38.47 39.19 40.39
C ARG A 271 38.06 40.27 39.39
N ARG A 272 36.77 40.36 39.08
CA ARG A 272 36.22 41.20 38.02
C ARG A 272 35.97 42.64 38.45
N ILE A 273 35.50 42.86 39.68
CA ILE A 273 35.18 44.20 40.17
C ILE A 273 36.48 44.95 40.47
N ILE A 274 36.75 46.02 39.73
CA ILE A 274 37.96 46.85 39.86
C ILE A 274 37.63 48.10 40.66
N ILE A 275 38.33 48.33 41.77
CA ILE A 275 38.20 49.52 42.60
C ILE A 275 39.16 50.61 42.08
N PRO A 276 38.68 51.78 41.60
CA PRO A 276 39.52 52.79 40.98
C PRO A 276 40.57 53.39 41.92
N ARG A 277 40.21 53.63 43.19
CA ARG A 277 41.11 54.19 44.20
C ARG A 277 40.70 53.75 45.60
N ILE A 278 41.68 53.31 46.38
CA ILE A 278 41.59 53.05 47.82
C ILE A 278 42.65 53.91 48.51
N ASP A 279 42.24 54.68 49.51
CA ASP A 279 43.09 55.58 50.29
C ASP A 279 42.63 55.47 51.74
N PHE A 280 43.21 54.52 52.47
CA PHE A 280 42.95 54.33 53.90
C PHE A 280 44.10 54.92 54.71
N ASP A 281 43.76 55.75 55.68
CA ASP A 281 44.67 56.36 56.66
C ASP A 281 44.04 56.11 58.04
N ASP A 282 44.73 55.33 58.88
CA ASP A 282 44.28 54.92 60.22
C ASP A 282 42.81 54.39 60.29
N THR A 283 42.41 53.56 59.31
CA THR A 283 41.04 53.05 59.15
C THR A 283 40.86 51.65 59.79
N THR A 284 39.72 51.36 60.41
CA THR A 284 39.43 50.02 60.96
C THR A 284 39.07 49.01 59.86
N VAL A 285 39.22 47.70 60.14
CA VAL A 285 38.82 46.64 59.19
C VAL A 285 37.32 46.71 58.89
N GLU A 286 36.49 47.00 59.88
CA GLU A 286 35.04 47.11 59.70
C GLU A 286 34.68 48.27 58.73
N GLU A 287 35.28 49.45 58.92
CA GLU A 287 35.13 50.59 58.00
C GLU A 287 35.68 50.29 56.60
N ALA A 288 36.82 49.61 56.52
CA ALA A 288 37.43 49.22 55.24
C ALA A 288 36.57 48.21 54.47
N ILE A 289 35.96 47.26 55.16
CA ILE A 289 35.07 46.25 54.57
C ILE A 289 33.72 46.88 54.17
N ASP A 290 33.17 47.82 54.94
CA ASP A 290 31.97 48.55 54.56
C ASP A 290 32.20 49.43 53.33
N PHE A 291 33.37 50.07 53.24
CA PHE A 291 33.80 50.77 52.02
C PHE A 291 33.85 49.82 50.81
N LEU A 292 34.46 48.63 50.98
CA LEU A 292 34.49 47.63 49.92
C LEU A 292 33.11 47.09 49.55
N ARG A 293 32.21 46.90 50.53
CA ARG A 293 30.82 46.47 50.29
C ARG A 293 30.10 47.49 49.42
N LEU A 294 30.15 48.78 49.78
CA LEU A 294 29.53 49.87 49.02
C LEU A 294 30.09 49.96 47.60
N ARG A 295 31.42 49.98 47.45
CA ARG A 295 32.06 50.08 46.14
C ARG A 295 31.86 48.82 45.29
N SER A 296 31.77 47.64 45.89
CA SER A 296 31.49 46.40 45.16
C SER A 296 30.08 46.41 44.56
N ALA A 297 29.08 46.93 45.27
CA ALA A 297 27.71 47.03 44.76
C ALA A 297 27.57 48.09 43.66
N GLU A 298 28.30 49.21 43.77
CA GLU A 298 28.30 50.29 42.77
C GLU A 298 28.99 49.87 41.46
N LEU A 299 30.09 49.10 41.54
CA LEU A 299 30.95 48.77 40.41
C LEU A 299 30.65 47.40 39.78
N ASP A 300 29.71 46.62 40.33
CA ASP A 300 29.21 45.38 39.73
C ASP A 300 28.16 45.67 38.64
N THR A 301 28.64 46.07 37.47
CA THR A 301 27.80 46.51 36.33
C THR A 301 27.21 45.37 35.49
N LEU A 302 27.73 44.15 35.65
CA LEU A 302 27.33 42.97 34.88
C LEU A 302 26.26 42.15 35.60
N GLU A 303 26.00 42.41 36.88
CA GLU A 303 24.91 41.78 37.62
C GLU A 303 23.60 42.55 37.42
N LEU A 304 22.59 41.87 36.88
CA LEU A 304 21.29 42.46 36.55
C LEU A 304 20.33 42.51 37.76
N ASP A 305 20.48 41.59 38.72
CA ASP A 305 19.64 41.51 39.92
C ASP A 305 20.11 42.50 41.01
N PRO A 306 19.32 43.51 41.39
CA PRO A 306 19.68 44.47 42.44
C PRO A 306 19.99 43.83 43.80
N ALA A 307 19.39 42.69 44.14
CA ALA A 307 19.61 41.99 45.41
C ALA A 307 20.94 41.22 45.45
N LYS A 308 21.53 40.93 44.29
CA LYS A 308 22.78 40.16 44.16
C LYS A 308 23.99 41.01 43.77
N LYS A 309 23.84 42.33 43.62
CA LYS A 309 24.93 43.24 43.26
C LYS A 309 26.01 43.30 44.34
N GLY A 310 27.26 43.22 43.91
CA GLY A 310 28.43 43.29 44.80
C GLY A 310 28.73 41.98 45.51
N VAL A 311 29.53 42.07 46.57
CA VAL A 311 29.98 40.93 47.37
C VAL A 311 29.68 41.18 48.85
N ASN A 312 29.07 40.20 49.51
CA ASN A 312 28.83 40.30 50.95
C ASN A 312 30.08 39.85 51.75
N PHE A 313 30.40 40.60 52.80
CA PHE A 313 31.56 40.36 53.66
C PHE A 313 31.12 40.09 55.10
N VAL A 314 31.71 39.08 55.73
CA VAL A 314 31.45 38.71 57.13
C VAL A 314 32.78 38.63 57.87
N VAL A 315 32.92 39.41 58.94
CA VAL A 315 34.06 39.30 59.85
C VAL A 315 33.67 38.35 60.97
N ARG A 316 34.32 37.18 61.06
CA ARG A 316 34.06 36.24 62.16
C ARG A 316 34.68 36.78 63.44
N ARG A 317 33.84 37.25 64.35
CA ARG A 317 34.25 37.54 65.73
C ARG A 317 34.55 36.21 66.43
N PRO A 318 35.69 36.07 67.14
CA PRO A 318 35.94 34.87 67.92
C PRO A 318 34.81 34.72 68.95
N ARG A 319 34.10 33.59 68.89
CA ARG A 319 33.12 33.23 69.90
C ARG A 319 33.89 33.04 71.21
N ALA A 320 33.55 33.82 72.24
CA ALA A 320 34.03 33.54 73.59
C ALA A 320 33.64 32.10 73.93
N ALA A 321 34.64 31.27 74.24
CA ALA A 321 34.41 29.91 74.69
C ALA A 321 33.65 29.96 76.02
N GLY A 322 32.38 29.58 76.00
CA GLY A 322 31.52 29.56 77.18
C GLY A 322 30.12 29.06 76.88
N GLY A 323 29.94 27.74 77.00
CA GLY A 323 28.76 27.09 77.60
C GLY A 323 27.42 27.13 76.86
N GLY A 324 26.83 25.96 76.67
CA GLY A 324 25.38 25.85 76.51
C GLY A 324 24.61 26.16 77.79
N ALA A 325 23.30 26.27 77.58
CA ALA A 325 22.16 26.24 78.51
C ALA A 325 21.55 27.58 78.98
N ALA A 326 20.23 27.61 78.73
CA ALA A 326 19.14 28.32 79.39
C ALA A 326 18.80 29.78 78.99
N ASP A 327 17.66 29.84 78.30
CA ASP A 327 16.45 30.58 78.67
C ASP A 327 16.34 32.09 78.41
N ALA A 328 15.09 32.45 78.12
CA ALA A 328 14.56 33.71 77.65
C ALA A 328 14.60 34.82 78.70
N GLY A 329 14.63 36.07 78.20
CA GLY A 329 13.95 37.18 78.86
C GLY A 329 14.78 38.42 79.18
N LEU A 330 14.38 39.52 78.52
CA LEU A 330 14.25 40.91 79.01
C LEU A 330 15.45 41.65 79.63
N ASP A 331 15.89 42.64 78.87
CA ASP A 331 15.99 44.09 79.17
C ASP A 331 16.68 44.63 80.46
N ALA A 332 17.40 45.73 80.20
CA ALA A 332 17.84 46.80 81.09
C ALA A 332 18.98 46.58 82.12
N ALA A 333 20.11 47.21 81.78
CA ALA A 333 20.86 48.19 82.56
C ALA A 333 21.76 47.78 83.75
N SER A 334 22.95 48.38 83.69
CA SER A 334 23.91 48.72 84.77
C SER A 334 24.81 47.62 85.32
N GLY A 335 26.12 47.89 85.36
CA GLY A 335 27.10 47.09 86.08
C GLY A 335 28.52 47.19 85.52
N ASP A 336 29.25 48.16 86.04
CA ASP A 336 30.67 48.48 85.85
C ASP A 336 31.66 47.31 86.11
N GLY A 337 32.83 47.38 85.47
CA GLY A 337 34.10 46.88 86.04
C GLY A 337 34.59 45.49 85.64
N GLY A 338 35.21 45.36 84.46
CA GLY A 338 36.03 44.20 84.09
C GLY A 338 37.05 44.52 83.00
N LEU A 339 38.35 44.44 83.32
CA LEU A 339 39.50 44.74 82.46
C LEU A 339 39.56 43.89 81.17
N PRO A 340 40.20 44.38 80.09
CA PRO A 340 40.09 43.84 78.75
C PRO A 340 40.90 42.55 78.56
N THR A 341 40.24 41.49 78.09
CA THR A 341 40.87 40.27 77.58
C THR A 341 41.34 40.50 76.14
N GLY A 342 42.66 40.46 75.93
CA GLY A 342 43.35 40.70 74.66
C GLY A 342 43.21 39.57 73.64
N GLY A 343 41.99 39.33 73.16
CA GLY A 343 41.74 38.84 71.81
C GLY A 343 41.08 39.97 71.03
N SER A 344 41.87 40.81 70.36
CA SER A 344 41.35 41.96 69.61
C SER A 344 40.25 41.52 68.66
N ASP A 345 39.07 42.14 68.74
CA ASP A 345 38.00 41.93 67.77
C ASP A 345 38.59 42.15 66.36
N PRO A 346 38.54 41.16 65.45
CA PRO A 346 39.12 41.30 64.11
C PRO A 346 38.53 42.48 63.32
N GLY A 347 37.34 42.97 63.66
CA GLY A 347 36.76 44.20 63.07
C GLY A 347 37.45 45.49 63.53
N SER A 348 38.02 45.50 64.74
CA SER A 348 38.67 46.66 65.38
C SER A 348 40.15 46.84 65.00
N LEU A 349 40.73 45.87 64.27
CA LEU A 349 42.10 45.96 63.77
C LEU A 349 42.23 47.17 62.83
N ARG A 350 43.36 47.89 62.91
CA ARG A 350 43.58 49.13 62.16
C ARG A 350 44.59 48.97 61.04
N ILE A 351 44.27 49.53 59.88
CA ILE A 351 45.12 49.63 58.70
C ILE A 351 45.84 50.97 58.77
N ARG A 352 47.16 50.96 59.00
CA ARG A 352 47.95 52.20 59.20
C ARG A 352 47.97 53.09 57.96
N GLU A 353 48.26 52.53 56.80
CA GLU A 353 48.21 53.22 55.50
C GLU A 353 47.98 52.18 54.39
N LEU A 354 47.01 52.42 53.50
CA LEU A 354 46.82 51.63 52.28
C LEU A 354 46.39 52.53 51.11
N ARG A 355 47.30 52.72 50.15
CA ARG A 355 47.07 53.54 48.95
C ARG A 355 47.29 52.73 47.69
N VAL A 356 46.20 52.33 47.05
CA VAL A 356 46.23 51.54 45.81
C VAL A 356 45.21 52.08 44.79
N ARG A 357 45.54 51.97 43.49
CA ARG A 357 44.70 52.44 42.39
C ARG A 357 44.46 51.31 41.39
N ASN A 358 43.25 51.25 40.82
CA ASN A 358 42.83 50.28 39.82
C ASN A 358 43.14 48.82 40.19
N VAL A 359 42.72 48.40 41.39
CA VAL A 359 42.95 47.03 41.88
C VAL A 359 41.66 46.21 41.86
N PRO A 360 41.71 44.91 41.48
CA PRO A 360 40.61 43.99 41.69
C PRO A 360 40.23 43.89 43.18
N LEU A 361 38.95 43.67 43.47
CA LEU A 361 38.42 43.52 44.83
C LEU A 361 39.13 42.40 45.61
N ALA A 362 39.51 41.30 44.95
CA ALA A 362 40.32 40.22 45.50
C ALA A 362 41.69 40.71 46.01
N GLN A 363 42.33 41.59 45.25
CA GLN A 363 43.64 42.12 45.58
C GLN A 363 43.55 43.17 46.71
N ALA A 364 42.49 43.98 46.72
CA ALA A 364 42.19 44.90 47.81
C ALA A 364 41.98 44.16 49.14
N LEU A 365 41.19 43.09 49.14
CA LEU A 365 40.99 42.24 50.32
C LEU A 365 42.28 41.59 50.79
N LYS A 366 43.10 41.10 49.86
CA LYS A 366 44.42 40.55 50.19
C LYS A 366 45.29 41.58 50.92
N TYR A 367 45.37 42.81 50.43
CA TYR A 367 46.15 43.86 51.10
C TYR A 367 45.62 44.24 52.48
N ILE A 368 44.29 44.27 52.67
CA ILE A 368 43.66 44.49 53.97
C ILE A 368 44.00 43.34 54.94
N CYS A 369 43.87 42.09 54.47
CA CYS A 369 44.20 40.90 55.25
C CYS A 369 45.68 40.83 55.63
N ASP A 370 46.58 41.16 54.71
CA ASP A 370 48.04 41.20 54.94
C ASP A 370 48.43 42.28 55.96
N ALA A 371 47.79 43.46 55.90
CA ALA A 371 48.01 44.56 56.84
C ALA A 371 47.51 44.26 58.26
N THR A 372 46.52 43.37 58.40
CA THR A 372 45.83 43.09 59.67
C THR A 372 46.01 41.66 60.20
N LYS A 373 46.84 40.84 59.55
CA LYS A 373 47.09 39.41 59.91
C LYS A 373 45.83 38.53 59.89
N LEU A 374 44.91 38.85 58.98
CA LEU A 374 43.73 38.04 58.69
C LEU A 374 43.94 37.19 57.42
N ARG A 375 43.06 36.22 57.19
CA ARG A 375 42.88 35.52 55.92
C ARG A 375 41.40 35.57 55.54
N TYR A 376 41.07 35.51 54.26
CA TYR A 376 39.68 35.43 53.81
C TYR A 376 39.38 34.04 53.23
N LYS A 377 38.15 33.56 53.41
CA LYS A 377 37.57 32.35 52.82
C LYS A 377 36.35 32.77 51.99
N VAL A 378 36.16 32.17 50.83
CA VAL A 378 34.99 32.39 49.99
C VAL A 378 34.01 31.26 50.25
N ASP A 379 32.82 31.59 50.76
CA ASP A 379 31.70 30.66 50.96
C ASP A 379 30.66 30.91 49.84
N ASP A 380 29.60 30.11 49.77
CA ASP A 380 28.60 30.17 48.68
C ASP A 380 27.86 31.52 48.57
N TYR A 381 27.76 32.27 49.68
CA TYR A 381 26.98 33.52 49.76
C TYR A 381 27.76 34.74 50.27
N ALA A 382 28.96 34.54 50.82
CA ALA A 382 29.74 35.62 51.43
C ALA A 382 31.24 35.30 51.48
N VAL A 383 32.04 36.35 51.64
CA VAL A 383 33.47 36.25 51.94
C VAL A 383 33.67 36.44 53.44
N THR A 384 34.20 35.41 54.07
CA THR A 384 34.41 35.35 55.52
C THR A 384 35.87 35.66 55.87
N LEU A 385 36.12 36.65 56.73
CA LEU A 385 37.46 36.95 57.27
C LEU A 385 37.68 36.18 58.57
N VAL A 386 38.81 35.49 58.65
CA VAL A 386 39.24 34.63 59.76
C VAL A 386 40.67 34.96 60.20
N PRO A 387 41.01 34.87 61.50
CA PRO A 387 42.39 35.02 61.97
C PRO A 387 43.33 33.97 61.35
N GLN A 388 44.59 34.34 61.08
CA GLN A 388 45.57 33.41 60.48
C GLN A 388 45.96 32.22 61.37
N THR A 389 45.55 32.17 62.64
CA THR A 389 45.95 31.14 63.62
C THR A 389 45.11 29.86 63.62
N GLU A 390 44.09 29.74 62.75
CA GLU A 390 43.19 28.58 62.70
C GLU A 390 43.50 27.70 61.46
N THR A 391 44.05 26.49 61.68
CA THR A 391 44.44 25.50 60.64
C THR A 391 43.89 24.11 60.96
N GLY A 392 42.60 23.88 60.68
CA GLY A 392 42.02 22.55 60.48
C GLY A 392 41.50 22.43 59.05
N GLU A 393 41.70 21.28 58.39
CA GLU A 393 41.02 21.00 57.12
C GLU A 393 39.56 20.65 57.44
N ASP A 394 38.64 21.49 56.97
CA ASP A 394 37.20 21.32 57.20
C ASP A 394 36.70 20.04 56.48
N ILE A 395 36.13 19.10 57.22
CA ILE A 395 35.43 17.93 56.68
C ILE A 395 33.98 18.32 56.39
N PHE A 396 33.47 18.00 55.20
CA PHE A 396 32.09 18.27 54.81
C PHE A 396 31.34 16.99 54.48
N THR A 397 30.03 17.02 54.64
CA THR A 397 29.13 15.93 54.23
C THR A 397 28.28 16.41 53.05
N ARG A 398 28.32 15.69 51.92
CA ARG A 398 27.47 15.93 50.74
C ARG A 398 26.67 14.67 50.38
N THR A 399 25.48 14.87 49.82
CA THR A 399 24.60 13.80 49.35
C THR A 399 24.52 13.83 47.83
N PHE A 400 24.81 12.71 47.18
CA PHE A 400 24.75 12.53 45.73
C PHE A 400 23.62 11.57 45.35
N THR A 401 22.98 11.80 44.21
CA THR A 401 21.97 10.89 43.65
C THR A 401 22.62 10.01 42.58
N VAL A 402 22.57 8.69 42.77
CA VAL A 402 23.24 7.70 41.92
C VAL A 402 22.24 6.67 41.36
N PRO A 403 22.49 6.11 40.16
CA PRO A 403 21.67 5.03 39.61
C PRO A 403 21.65 3.78 40.53
N PRO A 404 20.60 2.93 40.46
CA PRO A 404 20.50 1.72 41.27
C PRO A 404 21.63 0.71 41.01
N ASP A 405 22.24 0.75 39.81
CA ASP A 405 23.34 -0.14 39.41
C ASP A 405 24.74 0.45 39.69
N PHE A 406 24.83 1.63 40.32
CA PHE A 406 26.07 2.38 40.54
C PHE A 406 27.15 1.54 41.22
N ALA A 407 26.81 0.88 42.33
CA ALA A 407 27.79 0.08 43.06
C ALA A 407 28.21 -1.22 42.33
N ALA A 408 27.50 -1.65 41.26
CA ALA A 408 27.90 -2.80 40.45
C ALA A 408 28.82 -2.34 39.32
N SER A 409 28.53 -1.16 38.76
CA SER A 409 29.40 -0.50 37.79
C SER A 409 30.79 -0.15 38.37
N LEU A 410 30.85 0.29 39.65
CA LEU A 410 32.13 0.52 40.34
C LEU A 410 32.95 -0.76 40.56
N ASP A 411 32.29 -1.90 40.77
CA ASP A 411 32.97 -3.19 40.95
C ASP A 411 33.52 -3.71 39.62
N SER A 412 32.81 -3.46 38.51
CA SER A 412 33.23 -3.87 37.16
C SER A 412 34.30 -2.97 36.50
N GLY A 413 34.46 -1.73 36.98
CA GLY A 413 35.39 -0.75 36.41
C GLY A 413 36.81 -0.78 36.97
N GLY A 414 37.05 -1.58 38.01
CA GLY A 414 38.39 -1.82 38.56
C GLY A 414 39.15 -2.79 37.67
N GLY A 415 39.97 -2.26 36.75
CA GLY A 415 40.88 -3.04 35.94
C GLY A 415 41.86 -3.84 36.80
N ASP A 416 41.51 -5.09 37.07
CA ASP A 416 42.46 -6.12 37.45
C ASP A 416 42.47 -7.15 36.32
N GLY A 417 43.57 -7.18 35.59
CA GLY A 417 43.83 -8.08 34.46
C GLY A 417 44.03 -9.51 34.94
N ALA A 418 42.98 -10.14 35.44
CA ALA A 418 42.92 -11.58 35.60
C ALA A 418 42.59 -12.19 34.23
N ALA A 419 43.60 -12.81 33.63
CA ALA A 419 43.55 -13.52 32.36
C ALA A 419 42.24 -14.28 32.17
N VAL A 420 41.41 -13.77 31.26
CA VAL A 420 40.26 -14.51 30.73
C VAL A 420 40.83 -15.47 29.69
N ASN A 421 40.59 -16.76 29.90
CA ASN A 421 40.95 -17.80 28.95
C ASN A 421 40.45 -17.47 27.54
N ASP A 422 41.37 -17.59 26.60
CA ASP A 422 41.25 -17.28 25.19
C ASP A 422 40.57 -18.45 24.45
N ASP A 423 39.26 -18.67 24.66
CA ASP A 423 38.44 -19.47 23.73
C ASP A 423 36.92 -19.19 23.89
N PRO A 424 36.28 -18.49 22.94
CA PRO A 424 34.84 -18.25 22.92
C PRO A 424 33.98 -19.46 22.48
N PHE A 425 34.57 -20.63 22.22
CA PHE A 425 33.88 -21.85 21.79
C PHE A 425 34.10 -23.08 22.70
N ALA A 426 34.78 -22.93 23.84
CA ALA A 426 34.93 -24.03 24.78
C ALA A 426 33.59 -24.37 25.46
N GLU A 427 33.26 -25.67 25.54
CA GLU A 427 32.03 -26.15 26.20
C GLU A 427 31.95 -25.70 27.68
N PRO A 428 30.75 -25.40 28.20
CA PRO A 428 30.61 -25.03 29.60
C PRO A 428 30.92 -26.24 30.47
N ALA A 429 31.98 -26.13 31.28
CA ALA A 429 32.26 -27.11 32.31
C ALA A 429 31.06 -27.20 33.26
N ALA A 430 30.46 -28.38 33.32
CA ALA A 430 29.35 -28.69 34.20
C ALA A 430 29.80 -28.59 35.67
N GLY A 431 29.05 -27.81 36.46
CA GLY A 431 29.10 -27.84 37.93
C GLY A 431 29.88 -26.70 38.56
N GLY A 432 29.21 -25.57 38.77
CA GLY A 432 29.70 -24.48 39.59
C GLY A 432 28.60 -23.47 39.86
N GLY A 433 27.74 -23.77 40.84
CA GLY A 433 26.78 -22.79 41.34
C GLY A 433 27.52 -21.50 41.71
N ALA A 434 27.11 -20.38 41.12
CA ALA A 434 27.66 -19.07 41.39
C ALA A 434 27.57 -18.80 42.90
N THR A 435 28.70 -18.93 43.59
CA THR A 435 28.81 -18.50 44.98
C THR A 435 28.68 -16.97 44.96
N LEU A 436 27.54 -16.48 45.47
CA LEU A 436 27.28 -15.06 45.67
C LEU A 436 28.39 -14.51 46.58
N ARG A 437 29.40 -13.86 45.98
CA ARG A 437 30.40 -13.14 46.75
C ARG A 437 29.68 -11.98 47.45
N PRO A 438 29.82 -11.82 48.78
CA PRO A 438 29.24 -10.68 49.48
C PRO A 438 29.79 -9.38 48.86
N ARG A 439 28.89 -8.46 48.49
CA ARG A 439 29.24 -7.19 47.84
C ARG A 439 30.15 -6.40 48.79
N PRO A 440 31.33 -5.93 48.34
CA PRO A 440 32.18 -5.08 49.16
C PRO A 440 31.42 -3.80 49.53
N PRO A 441 31.70 -3.21 50.71
CA PRO A 441 31.07 -1.97 51.13
C PRO A 441 31.45 -0.82 50.19
N ILE A 442 30.57 0.19 50.09
CA ILE A 442 30.71 1.25 49.09
C ILE A 442 31.97 2.10 49.29
N ASP A 443 32.47 2.21 50.51
CA ASP A 443 33.70 2.93 50.82
C ASP A 443 34.92 2.24 50.20
N GLU A 444 34.99 0.91 50.21
CA GLU A 444 36.04 0.15 49.52
C GLU A 444 35.97 0.31 48.01
N LEU A 445 34.77 0.30 47.44
CA LEU A 445 34.56 0.51 46.00
C LEU A 445 35.00 1.92 45.56
N LEU A 446 34.70 2.94 46.37
CA LEU A 446 35.14 4.32 46.11
C LEU A 446 36.66 4.48 46.29
N LYS A 447 37.27 3.79 47.27
CA LYS A 447 38.75 3.73 47.41
C LYS A 447 39.41 3.14 46.17
N ARG A 448 38.89 2.04 45.63
CA ARG A 448 39.38 1.42 44.38
C ARG A 448 39.24 2.35 43.18
N SER A 449 38.26 3.25 43.20
CA SER A 449 38.04 4.27 42.18
C SER A 449 38.90 5.53 42.38
N GLY A 450 39.81 5.55 43.37
CA GLY A 450 40.77 6.62 43.60
C GLY A 450 40.36 7.69 44.62
N ILE A 451 39.33 7.45 45.43
CA ILE A 451 38.88 8.39 46.48
C ILE A 451 39.48 8.00 47.83
N ASN A 452 40.24 8.90 48.45
CA ASN A 452 40.92 8.63 49.70
C ASN A 452 40.05 8.98 50.92
N PHE A 453 40.05 8.12 51.93
CA PHE A 453 39.31 8.34 53.19
C PHE A 453 40.29 8.41 54.38
N ALA A 454 40.39 9.57 55.02
CA ALA A 454 41.18 9.82 56.24
C ALA A 454 40.37 9.56 57.52
N GLU A 455 40.99 9.70 58.70
CA GLU A 455 40.32 9.53 59.99
C GLU A 455 39.16 10.52 60.16
N GLY A 456 37.95 10.01 60.44
CA GLY A 456 36.72 10.82 60.52
C GLY A 456 35.91 10.96 59.22
N THR A 457 36.36 10.35 58.11
CA THR A 457 35.65 10.35 56.82
C THR A 457 34.89 9.03 56.58
N SER A 458 33.77 9.07 55.85
CA SER A 458 32.95 7.87 55.58
C SER A 458 32.07 8.04 54.33
N ALA A 459 31.62 6.92 53.76
CA ALA A 459 30.64 6.89 52.67
C ALA A 459 29.57 5.82 52.92
N THR A 460 28.31 6.14 52.65
CA THR A 460 27.18 5.20 52.79
C THR A 460 26.22 5.32 51.61
N LEU A 461 25.74 4.19 51.10
CA LEU A 461 24.78 4.13 49.99
C LEU A 461 23.42 3.63 50.49
N SER A 462 22.39 4.45 50.32
CA SER A 462 21.00 4.08 50.57
C SER A 462 20.44 3.20 49.44
N ALA A 463 19.52 2.30 49.77
CA ALA A 463 18.73 1.54 48.80
C ALA A 463 17.95 2.41 47.81
N ASN A 464 17.68 3.68 48.17
CA ASN A 464 16.97 4.64 47.34
C ASN A 464 17.89 5.40 46.35
N GLY A 465 19.14 4.95 46.16
CA GLY A 465 20.09 5.59 45.24
C GLY A 465 20.68 6.90 45.75
N LYS A 466 20.73 7.12 47.07
CA LYS A 466 21.39 8.29 47.68
C LYS A 466 22.73 7.88 48.28
N LEU A 467 23.82 8.46 47.79
CA LEU A 467 25.18 8.27 48.30
C LEU A 467 25.54 9.44 49.22
N LEU A 468 25.70 9.18 50.51
CA LEU A 468 26.13 10.15 51.52
C LEU A 468 27.63 10.00 51.74
N VAL A 469 28.41 11.06 51.46
CA VAL A 469 29.87 11.05 51.61
C VAL A 469 30.30 12.19 52.53
N THR A 470 31.12 11.85 53.52
CA THR A 470 31.74 12.77 54.46
C THR A 470 33.25 12.74 54.23
N ASN A 471 33.82 13.80 53.64
CA ASN A 471 35.24 13.87 53.29
C ASN A 471 35.70 15.34 53.12
N THR A 472 36.98 15.55 52.78
CA THR A 472 37.52 16.85 52.40
C THR A 472 36.84 17.35 51.10
N PRO A 473 36.71 18.67 50.88
CA PRO A 473 36.09 19.24 49.68
C PRO A 473 36.67 18.67 48.37
N THR A 474 37.99 18.52 48.31
CA THR A 474 38.71 18.00 47.14
C THR A 474 38.28 16.59 46.77
N GLU A 475 38.06 15.72 47.77
CA GLU A 475 37.63 14.34 47.53
C GLU A 475 36.13 14.27 47.21
N LEU A 476 35.31 15.19 47.75
CA LEU A 476 33.89 15.29 47.40
C LEU A 476 33.68 15.71 45.94
N ASP A 477 34.51 16.59 45.41
CA ASP A 477 34.45 17.00 44.00
C ASP A 477 34.86 15.84 43.06
N ARG A 478 35.78 14.96 43.50
CA ARG A 478 36.11 13.73 42.75
C ARG A 478 34.97 12.72 42.74
N VAL A 479 34.25 12.60 43.86
CA VAL A 479 33.03 11.76 43.93
C VAL A 479 31.97 12.28 42.96
N GLU A 480 31.79 13.61 42.88
CA GLU A 480 30.84 14.24 41.96
C GLU A 480 31.15 13.93 40.50
N GLN A 481 32.41 14.11 40.10
CA GLN A 481 32.88 13.76 38.75
C GLN A 481 32.64 12.29 38.41
N LEU A 482 32.90 11.38 39.36
CA LEU A 482 32.66 9.95 39.18
C LEU A 482 31.16 9.66 38.98
N VAL A 483 30.29 10.24 39.80
CA VAL A 483 28.84 10.06 39.70
C VAL A 483 28.31 10.56 38.36
N ASP A 484 28.76 11.72 37.90
CA ASP A 484 28.31 12.29 36.63
C ASP A 484 28.80 11.50 35.41
N ALA A 485 30.02 10.96 35.47
CA ALA A 485 30.52 10.03 34.45
C ALA A 485 29.62 8.78 34.32
N PHE A 486 29.15 8.23 35.45
CA PHE A 486 28.24 7.07 35.45
C PHE A 486 26.80 7.42 35.02
N LYS A 487 26.31 8.63 35.31
CA LYS A 487 25.00 9.08 34.78
C LYS A 487 24.99 9.15 33.26
N GLY A 488 26.12 9.47 32.63
CA GLY A 488 26.27 9.47 31.17
C GLY A 488 26.26 8.07 30.52
N GLN A 489 26.46 7.00 31.30
CA GLN A 489 26.58 5.62 30.83
C GLN A 489 25.30 4.79 31.01
N GLN A 490 24.13 5.40 31.23
CA GLN A 490 22.88 4.65 31.38
C GLN A 490 22.69 3.65 30.21
N PRO A 491 22.34 2.38 30.51
CA PRO A 491 22.27 1.34 29.49
C PRO A 491 21.20 1.71 28.47
N LYS A 492 21.64 1.95 27.22
CA LYS A 492 20.74 2.23 26.12
C LYS A 492 19.92 0.99 25.81
N GLN A 493 18.61 1.14 25.74
CA GLN A 493 17.72 0.11 25.22
C GLN A 493 17.81 0.11 23.69
N VAL A 494 18.03 -1.06 23.09
CA VAL A 494 18.10 -1.24 21.64
C VAL A 494 16.95 -2.13 21.18
N LYS A 495 16.25 -1.72 20.13
CA LYS A 495 15.28 -2.57 19.41
C LYS A 495 15.97 -3.12 18.17
N ILE A 496 16.21 -4.43 18.17
CA ILE A 496 16.82 -5.14 17.07
C ILE A 496 15.69 -5.72 16.21
N THR A 497 15.63 -5.33 14.94
CA THR A 497 14.65 -5.85 13.98
C THR A 497 15.40 -6.54 12.86
N THR A 498 14.97 -7.75 12.50
CA THR A 498 15.51 -8.49 11.36
C THR A 498 14.40 -8.66 10.34
N LYS A 499 14.74 -8.70 9.06
CA LYS A 499 13.82 -9.01 7.96
C LYS A 499 14.44 -10.13 7.13
N PHE A 500 13.76 -11.27 7.03
CA PHE A 500 14.13 -12.36 6.15
C PHE A 500 13.15 -12.35 4.97
N VAL A 501 13.69 -12.32 3.76
CA VAL A 501 12.93 -12.38 2.51
C VAL A 501 13.48 -13.55 1.71
N GLU A 502 12.62 -14.52 1.42
CA GLU A 502 12.90 -15.63 0.52
C GLU A 502 12.00 -15.49 -0.70
N ILE A 503 12.63 -15.36 -1.87
CA ILE A 503 11.96 -15.32 -3.16
C ILE A 503 12.54 -16.47 -3.96
N SER A 504 11.74 -17.52 -4.16
CA SER A 504 12.12 -18.65 -4.99
C SER A 504 11.15 -18.78 -6.16
N GLN A 505 11.70 -19.03 -7.35
CA GLN A 505 10.93 -19.28 -8.55
C GLN A 505 11.51 -20.50 -9.26
N GLU A 506 10.66 -21.52 -9.43
CA GLU A 506 10.96 -22.73 -10.20
C GLU A 506 10.17 -22.67 -11.51
N ASN A 507 10.90 -22.69 -12.63
CA ASN A 507 10.33 -22.80 -13.96
C ASN A 507 10.76 -24.14 -14.56
N ASN A 508 9.80 -25.03 -14.83
CA ASN A 508 10.03 -26.34 -15.44
C ASN A 508 9.33 -26.38 -16.79
N ASP A 509 10.12 -26.41 -17.86
CA ASP A 509 9.65 -26.56 -19.23
C ASP A 509 10.27 -27.81 -19.88
N GLU A 510 9.45 -28.67 -20.46
CA GLU A 510 9.85 -29.87 -21.18
C GLU A 510 8.99 -30.04 -22.45
N LEU A 511 9.64 -30.43 -23.55
CA LEU A 511 8.98 -30.90 -24.76
C LEU A 511 9.70 -32.17 -25.24
N GLY A 512 8.96 -33.27 -25.34
CA GLY A 512 9.49 -34.58 -25.72
C GLY A 512 8.68 -35.22 -26.83
N PHE A 513 9.28 -36.17 -27.54
CA PHE A 513 8.62 -36.93 -28.60
C PHE A 513 8.87 -38.42 -28.41
N ASP A 514 7.79 -39.18 -28.42
CA ASP A 514 7.83 -40.63 -28.39
C ASP A 514 7.47 -41.18 -29.76
N TRP A 515 8.29 -42.09 -30.27
CA TRP A 515 8.01 -42.80 -31.50
C TRP A 515 7.84 -44.27 -31.21
N ILE A 516 6.67 -44.81 -31.53
CA ILE A 516 6.33 -46.22 -31.40
C ILE A 516 6.13 -46.77 -32.82
N VAL A 517 6.90 -47.80 -33.17
CA VAL A 517 6.85 -48.43 -34.49
C VAL A 517 6.56 -49.90 -34.31
N ASN A 518 5.34 -50.31 -34.65
CA ASN A 518 4.93 -51.69 -34.56
C ASN A 518 5.60 -52.55 -35.63
N PRO A 519 5.73 -53.87 -35.39
CA PRO A 519 6.35 -54.77 -36.34
C PRO A 519 5.75 -54.61 -37.74
N PHE A 520 6.62 -54.35 -38.73
CA PHE A 520 6.26 -54.29 -40.13
C PHE A 520 7.10 -55.29 -40.93
N GLY A 521 6.48 -55.92 -41.93
CA GLY A 521 7.13 -56.95 -42.75
C GLY A 521 8.18 -56.35 -43.68
N LEU A 522 9.40 -56.90 -43.65
CA LEU A 522 10.47 -56.61 -44.62
C LEU A 522 10.56 -57.69 -45.71
N SER A 523 9.93 -58.83 -45.49
CA SER A 523 9.78 -59.95 -46.42
C SER A 523 8.45 -60.62 -46.14
N ALA A 524 7.87 -61.31 -47.14
CA ALA A 524 6.48 -61.75 -47.15
C ALA A 524 6.04 -62.43 -45.84
N HIS A 525 6.90 -63.19 -45.13
CA HIS A 525 6.48 -63.89 -43.91
C HIS A 525 7.55 -64.11 -42.81
N ASN A 526 8.82 -63.74 -43.00
CA ASN A 526 9.90 -64.25 -42.12
C ASN A 526 10.81 -63.18 -41.49
N VAL A 527 10.69 -61.92 -41.89
CA VAL A 527 11.56 -60.83 -41.39
C VAL A 527 10.69 -59.63 -41.08
N PHE A 528 10.73 -59.19 -39.83
CA PHE A 528 9.98 -58.02 -39.34
C PHE A 528 10.95 -56.98 -38.81
N GLY A 529 10.71 -55.72 -39.13
CA GLY A 529 11.33 -54.58 -38.46
C GLY A 529 10.37 -54.03 -37.41
N SER A 530 10.84 -53.71 -36.21
CA SER A 530 10.05 -53.05 -35.18
C SER A 530 10.86 -51.97 -34.47
N GLY A 531 10.18 -51.06 -33.79
CA GLY A 531 10.81 -49.97 -33.04
C GLY A 531 11.45 -50.45 -31.75
N GLY A 532 12.75 -50.70 -31.73
CA GLY A 532 13.45 -51.06 -30.49
C GLY A 532 12.97 -52.37 -29.84
N THR A 533 13.61 -52.74 -28.73
CA THR A 533 13.33 -53.96 -27.97
C THR A 533 13.31 -53.65 -26.48
N GLN A 534 12.61 -54.46 -25.68
CA GLN A 534 12.61 -54.38 -24.22
C GLN A 534 14.00 -54.78 -23.68
N GLY A 535 14.96 -53.84 -23.65
CA GLY A 535 16.32 -54.03 -23.11
C GLY A 535 16.46 -53.52 -21.66
N ASN A 536 17.70 -53.37 -21.18
CA ASN A 536 18.05 -52.88 -19.82
C ASN A 536 17.77 -51.37 -19.56
N GLN A 537 16.82 -50.76 -20.27
CA GLN A 537 16.49 -49.34 -20.11
C GLN A 537 15.39 -49.15 -19.06
N GLN A 538 15.35 -47.98 -18.41
CA GLN A 538 14.25 -47.57 -17.53
C GLN A 538 13.00 -47.38 -18.41
N GLY A 539 12.24 -48.46 -18.58
CA GLY A 539 11.17 -48.54 -19.57
C GLY A 539 9.95 -47.72 -19.16
N ARG A 540 9.37 -47.02 -20.13
CA ARG A 540 8.04 -46.44 -20.01
C ARG A 540 7.02 -47.56 -19.81
N THR A 541 6.07 -47.40 -18.92
CA THR A 541 5.00 -48.37 -18.69
C THR A 541 3.72 -47.97 -19.42
N GLY A 542 2.73 -48.86 -19.46
CA GLY A 542 1.39 -48.52 -19.99
C GLY A 542 0.78 -47.28 -19.34
N GLY A 543 1.12 -46.99 -18.07
CA GLY A 543 0.63 -45.83 -17.32
C GLY A 543 1.22 -44.49 -17.76
N ASP A 544 2.38 -44.50 -18.42
CA ASP A 544 3.04 -43.30 -18.95
C ASP A 544 2.40 -42.79 -20.24
N PHE A 545 1.50 -43.57 -20.83
CA PHE A 545 0.78 -43.23 -22.04
C PHE A 545 -0.67 -42.96 -21.70
N ILE A 546 -1.18 -41.82 -22.16
CA ILE A 546 -2.62 -41.58 -22.13
C ILE A 546 -3.21 -42.59 -23.12
N SER A 547 -3.94 -43.58 -22.61
CA SER A 547 -4.73 -44.48 -23.47
C SER A 547 -5.51 -43.58 -24.44
N PRO A 548 -5.32 -43.72 -25.77
CA PRO A 548 -5.90 -42.79 -26.70
C PRO A 548 -7.42 -42.75 -26.47
N VAL A 549 -7.95 -41.53 -26.40
CA VAL A 549 -9.38 -41.26 -26.24
C VAL A 549 -10.17 -42.17 -27.18
N GLY A 550 -10.83 -43.18 -26.62
CA GLY A 550 -11.55 -44.22 -27.38
C GLY A 550 -11.25 -45.68 -27.01
N GLY A 551 -10.35 -45.98 -26.07
CA GLY A 551 -10.16 -47.34 -25.55
C GLY A 551 -9.55 -48.32 -26.56
N THR A 552 -8.85 -47.81 -27.58
CA THR A 552 -8.09 -48.63 -28.53
C THR A 552 -6.70 -48.90 -27.95
N SER A 553 -6.40 -50.17 -27.68
CA SER A 553 -5.04 -50.60 -27.31
C SER A 553 -4.11 -50.38 -28.49
N VAL A 554 -3.01 -49.66 -28.27
CA VAL A 554 -1.92 -49.58 -29.24
C VAL A 554 -1.03 -50.78 -29.02
N ASP A 555 -0.82 -51.61 -30.05
CA ASP A 555 0.16 -52.70 -29.98
C ASP A 555 1.52 -52.11 -29.56
N GLY A 556 2.17 -52.71 -28.55
CA GLY A 556 3.37 -52.14 -27.94
C GLY A 556 3.12 -51.35 -26.64
N ILE A 557 1.92 -50.82 -26.39
CA ILE A 557 1.53 -50.20 -25.11
C ILE A 557 0.57 -51.14 -24.37
N PRO A 558 0.99 -51.74 -23.24
CA PRO A 558 0.12 -52.59 -22.45
C PRO A 558 -1.07 -51.84 -21.86
N ALA A 559 -2.22 -52.51 -21.77
CA ALA A 559 -3.38 -52.00 -21.02
C ALA A 559 -3.13 -51.99 -19.50
N ASP A 560 -2.23 -52.86 -19.02
CA ASP A 560 -1.76 -52.83 -17.63
C ASP A 560 -0.78 -51.65 -17.45
N PRO A 561 -1.10 -50.68 -16.57
CA PRO A 561 -0.27 -49.49 -16.38
C PRO A 561 1.10 -49.79 -15.77
N THR A 562 1.31 -50.98 -15.21
CA THR A 562 2.57 -51.40 -14.59
C THR A 562 3.47 -52.19 -15.55
N GLN A 563 2.92 -52.66 -16.67
CA GLN A 563 3.69 -53.42 -17.64
C GLN A 563 4.48 -52.48 -18.56
N PHE A 564 5.74 -52.83 -18.84
CA PHE A 564 6.60 -52.05 -19.72
C PHE A 564 6.09 -52.03 -21.17
N SER A 565 6.13 -50.85 -21.77
CA SER A 565 5.93 -50.67 -23.20
C SER A 565 7.05 -51.31 -24.03
N SER A 566 6.68 -51.75 -25.22
CA SER A 566 7.55 -52.30 -26.27
C SER A 566 7.34 -51.51 -27.56
N ASN A 567 8.13 -51.77 -28.60
CA ASN A 567 8.05 -51.08 -29.89
C ASN A 567 8.39 -49.56 -29.87
N GLY A 568 8.88 -49.03 -28.75
CA GLY A 568 9.33 -47.65 -28.61
C GLY A 568 10.78 -47.43 -29.08
N MET A 569 10.97 -46.56 -30.08
CA MET A 569 12.29 -46.13 -30.57
C MET A 569 12.99 -45.13 -29.65
N THR A 570 12.23 -44.44 -28.79
CA THR A 570 12.68 -43.32 -27.97
C THR A 570 12.70 -43.62 -26.48
N ASN A 571 12.53 -44.88 -26.08
CA ASN A 571 12.46 -45.28 -24.66
C ASN A 571 13.75 -44.97 -23.87
N GLY A 572 14.86 -44.68 -24.55
CA GLY A 572 16.10 -44.24 -23.93
C GLY A 572 16.24 -42.72 -23.72
N LEU A 573 15.28 -41.91 -24.18
CA LEU A 573 15.29 -40.46 -23.97
C LEU A 573 14.85 -40.12 -22.54
N ARG A 574 15.59 -39.24 -21.88
CA ARG A 574 15.25 -38.74 -20.53
C ARG A 574 14.02 -37.84 -20.62
N SER A 575 13.06 -38.02 -19.72
CA SER A 575 11.82 -37.23 -19.63
C SER A 575 11.33 -37.17 -18.18
N GLY A 576 10.69 -36.08 -17.78
CA GLY A 576 10.18 -35.87 -16.42
C GLY A 576 11.25 -36.07 -15.34
N ASP A 577 10.93 -36.87 -14.32
CA ASP A 577 11.81 -37.12 -13.17
C ASP A 577 13.14 -37.77 -13.57
N TYR A 578 13.18 -38.46 -14.73
CA TYR A 578 14.37 -39.07 -15.28
C TYR A 578 15.36 -38.05 -15.88
N ALA A 579 14.90 -36.84 -16.23
CA ALA A 579 15.75 -35.79 -16.78
C ALA A 579 16.43 -34.95 -15.69
N ILE A 580 15.75 -34.73 -14.56
CA ILE A 580 16.11 -33.68 -13.61
C ILE A 580 17.00 -34.20 -12.45
N ASN A 581 16.99 -35.49 -12.14
CA ASN A 581 17.39 -35.87 -10.78
C ASN A 581 18.84 -36.30 -10.47
N ARG A 582 19.76 -36.69 -11.37
CA ARG A 582 20.95 -37.47 -10.90
C ARG A 582 22.27 -37.34 -11.64
N ASN A 583 22.82 -36.13 -11.71
CA ASN A 583 24.22 -35.96 -12.12
C ASN A 583 25.20 -35.71 -10.95
N SER A 584 24.75 -35.69 -9.69
CA SER A 584 25.64 -35.56 -8.53
C SER A 584 26.13 -36.92 -8.03
N ILE A 585 27.39 -36.99 -7.61
CA ILE A 585 28.02 -38.19 -7.04
C ILE A 585 27.25 -38.70 -5.80
N ASP A 586 26.69 -37.79 -5.00
CA ASP A 586 25.88 -38.12 -3.82
C ASP A 586 24.58 -38.87 -4.18
N ALA A 587 23.96 -38.54 -5.32
CA ALA A 587 22.74 -39.23 -5.77
C ALA A 587 23.01 -40.66 -6.25
N ILE A 588 24.26 -40.97 -6.64
CA ILE A 588 24.70 -42.32 -7.01
C ILE A 588 25.08 -43.13 -5.76
N LEU A 589 25.70 -42.49 -4.77
CA LEU A 589 26.11 -43.13 -3.52
C LEU A 589 24.93 -43.45 -2.58
N ASN A 590 23.93 -42.57 -2.51
CA ASN A 590 22.76 -42.74 -1.64
C ASN A 590 21.69 -43.70 -2.19
N ASN A 591 21.82 -44.17 -3.44
CA ASN A 591 20.90 -45.16 -3.99
C ASN A 591 21.58 -46.15 -4.95
N PRO A 592 22.23 -47.21 -4.43
CA PRO A 592 23.00 -48.16 -5.23
C PRO A 592 22.13 -49.08 -6.11
N ASN A 593 20.82 -49.20 -5.85
CA ASN A 593 19.91 -50.02 -6.65
C ASN A 593 19.14 -49.18 -7.69
N ARG A 594 19.65 -49.18 -8.93
CA ARG A 594 19.07 -48.46 -10.08
C ARG A 594 17.70 -48.99 -10.55
N THR A 595 17.24 -50.13 -10.03
CA THR A 595 16.09 -50.91 -10.54
C THR A 595 14.76 -50.65 -9.83
N ALA A 596 14.73 -49.89 -8.73
CA ALA A 596 13.54 -49.77 -7.88
C ALA A 596 12.86 -48.39 -7.89
N GLN A 597 13.06 -47.58 -8.93
CA GLN A 597 12.48 -46.23 -8.98
C GLN A 597 11.64 -46.01 -10.22
N SER A 598 10.33 -45.99 -9.98
CA SER A 598 9.30 -45.52 -10.90
C SER A 598 9.34 -43.98 -10.93
N GLY A 599 10.20 -43.40 -11.76
CA GLY A 599 10.11 -41.98 -12.08
C GLY A 599 8.93 -41.72 -13.01
N SER A 600 8.30 -40.55 -12.92
CA SER A 600 7.24 -40.16 -13.84
C SER A 600 7.82 -39.45 -15.06
N VAL A 601 7.35 -39.78 -16.27
CA VAL A 601 7.68 -39.00 -17.47
C VAL A 601 6.71 -37.82 -17.64
N ALA A 602 7.08 -36.84 -18.48
CA ALA A 602 6.15 -35.76 -18.83
C ALA A 602 4.87 -36.32 -19.49
N PRO A 603 3.69 -35.73 -19.22
CA PRO A 603 2.44 -36.22 -19.79
C PRO A 603 2.42 -36.04 -21.32
N GLY A 604 1.78 -36.99 -22.01
CA GLY A 604 1.48 -36.86 -23.44
C GLY A 604 0.46 -35.74 -23.67
N ILE A 605 0.75 -34.79 -24.53
CA ILE A 605 -0.14 -33.67 -24.87
C ILE A 605 -0.83 -33.86 -26.23
N ALA A 606 -0.25 -34.64 -27.13
CA ALA A 606 -0.84 -34.96 -28.43
C ALA A 606 -0.31 -36.30 -28.94
N ALA A 607 -1.13 -37.04 -29.69
CA ALA A 607 -0.70 -38.27 -30.36
C ALA A 607 -1.17 -38.26 -31.82
N ILE A 608 -0.29 -38.68 -32.73
CA ILE A 608 -0.57 -38.87 -34.15
C ILE A 608 -0.28 -40.33 -34.48
N THR A 609 -1.27 -41.04 -35.01
CA THR A 609 -1.15 -42.45 -35.39
C THR A 609 -1.31 -42.59 -36.90
N GLY A 610 -0.29 -43.15 -37.55
CA GLY A 610 -0.33 -43.60 -38.94
C GLY A 610 -0.60 -45.10 -39.01
N LEU A 611 -1.68 -45.48 -39.70
CA LEU A 611 -2.03 -46.88 -39.98
C LEU A 611 -1.64 -47.21 -41.42
N PHE A 612 -0.80 -48.23 -41.59
CA PHE A 612 -0.36 -48.73 -42.89
C PHE A 612 -0.83 -50.19 -43.07
N SER A 613 -0.84 -50.68 -44.31
CA SER A 613 -1.34 -52.03 -44.63
C SER A 613 -0.64 -53.13 -43.82
N ASP A 614 0.67 -52.98 -43.57
CA ASP A 614 1.49 -53.97 -42.87
C ASP A 614 2.24 -53.37 -41.66
N GLY A 615 1.68 -52.35 -40.99
CA GLY A 615 2.32 -51.78 -39.79
C GLY A 615 1.63 -50.52 -39.26
N GLN A 616 1.97 -50.15 -38.02
CA GLN A 616 1.47 -48.93 -37.36
C GLN A 616 2.63 -48.12 -36.81
N VAL A 617 2.60 -46.81 -37.03
CA VAL A 617 3.56 -45.85 -36.45
C VAL A 617 2.78 -44.84 -35.63
N GLN A 618 3.22 -44.59 -34.41
CA GLN A 618 2.64 -43.56 -33.54
C GLN A 618 3.72 -42.59 -33.07
N MET A 619 3.40 -41.30 -33.14
CA MET A 619 4.15 -40.22 -32.55
C MET A 619 3.35 -39.66 -31.38
N ILE A 620 3.94 -39.53 -30.20
CA ILE A 620 3.33 -38.88 -29.04
C ILE A 620 4.19 -37.70 -28.64
N MET A 621 3.63 -36.50 -28.71
CA MET A 621 4.23 -35.29 -28.18
C MET A 621 3.95 -35.23 -26.68
N ARG A 622 5.00 -35.01 -25.88
CA ARG A 622 4.94 -34.82 -24.44
C ARG A 622 5.33 -33.41 -24.09
N GLY A 623 4.69 -32.84 -23.07
CA GLY A 623 5.00 -31.49 -22.65
C GLY A 623 4.72 -31.25 -21.17
N LEU A 624 5.60 -30.48 -20.54
CA LEU A 624 5.41 -29.90 -19.21
C LEU A 624 5.77 -28.42 -19.30
N ALA A 625 4.91 -27.55 -18.77
CA ALA A 625 5.21 -26.12 -18.63
C ALA A 625 4.62 -25.66 -17.30
N GLN A 626 5.49 -25.53 -16.29
CA GLN A 626 5.09 -25.20 -14.93
C GLN A 626 5.95 -24.05 -14.40
N LYS A 627 5.28 -23.06 -13.82
CA LYS A 627 5.90 -21.96 -13.09
C LYS A 627 5.37 -21.94 -11.66
N LYS A 628 6.27 -22.05 -10.68
CA LYS A 628 5.96 -22.01 -9.26
C LYS A 628 6.78 -20.90 -8.61
N GLY A 629 6.11 -19.99 -7.91
CA GLY A 629 6.74 -18.94 -7.12
C GLY A 629 6.41 -19.13 -5.65
N THR A 630 7.38 -18.91 -4.77
CA THR A 630 7.17 -18.84 -3.32
C THR A 630 7.85 -17.58 -2.79
N ASP A 631 7.06 -16.70 -2.20
CA ASP A 631 7.52 -15.47 -1.57
C ASP A 631 7.22 -15.56 -0.06
N LEU A 632 8.26 -15.60 0.77
CA LEU A 632 8.16 -15.65 2.22
C LEU A 632 8.84 -14.42 2.82
N MET A 633 8.10 -13.65 3.62
CA MET A 633 8.64 -12.53 4.39
C MET A 633 8.41 -12.78 5.88
N THR A 634 9.47 -12.69 6.68
CA THR A 634 9.37 -12.70 8.15
C THR A 634 10.17 -11.55 8.74
N ALA A 635 9.61 -10.86 9.75
CA ALA A 635 10.24 -9.68 10.34
C ALA A 635 10.22 -9.70 11.87
N PRO A 636 10.99 -10.60 12.53
CA PRO A 636 11.03 -10.65 13.99
C PRO A 636 11.79 -9.45 14.58
N SER A 637 11.30 -8.96 15.73
CA SER A 637 11.94 -7.88 16.48
C SER A 637 12.03 -8.20 17.96
N VAL A 638 13.16 -7.86 18.59
CA VAL A 638 13.40 -8.04 20.03
C VAL A 638 14.02 -6.77 20.62
N THR A 639 13.67 -6.45 21.86
CA THR A 639 14.24 -5.30 22.58
C THR A 639 15.16 -5.82 23.68
N SER A 640 16.39 -5.29 23.75
CA SER A 640 17.37 -5.67 24.79
C SER A 640 18.03 -4.43 25.40
N LEU A 641 18.58 -4.59 26.60
CA LEU A 641 19.51 -3.63 27.18
C LEU A 641 20.91 -3.87 26.60
N SER A 642 21.73 -2.81 26.56
CA SER A 642 23.14 -2.94 26.16
C SER A 642 23.85 -4.04 26.94
N SER A 643 24.60 -4.88 26.24
CA SER A 643 25.36 -6.01 26.79
C SER A 643 24.52 -7.13 27.43
N GLN A 644 23.19 -7.16 27.21
CA GLN A 644 22.32 -8.27 27.62
C GLN A 644 21.89 -9.12 26.42
N LYS A 645 21.89 -10.44 26.60
CA LYS A 645 21.39 -11.40 25.60
C LYS A 645 19.85 -11.41 25.61
N ALA A 646 19.24 -11.20 24.45
CA ALA A 646 17.82 -11.41 24.23
C ALA A 646 17.62 -12.38 23.06
N THR A 647 16.71 -13.34 23.21
CA THR A 647 16.43 -14.37 22.20
C THR A 647 14.95 -14.30 21.79
N ILE A 648 14.68 -14.40 20.49
CA ILE A 648 13.34 -14.56 19.93
C ILE A 648 13.30 -15.82 19.08
N GLU A 649 12.37 -16.73 19.39
CA GLU A 649 12.20 -18.01 18.69
C GLU A 649 10.75 -18.15 18.22
N ILE A 650 10.57 -18.42 16.93
CA ILE A 650 9.26 -18.69 16.32
C ILE A 650 9.36 -20.08 15.69
N ILE A 651 9.25 -21.11 16.53
CA ILE A 651 9.48 -22.50 16.14
C ILE A 651 8.39 -23.43 16.66
N ARG A 652 8.27 -24.60 16.04
CA ARG A 652 7.54 -25.75 16.60
C ARG A 652 8.58 -26.74 17.14
N GLU A 653 8.47 -27.08 18.42
CA GLU A 653 9.35 -28.05 19.05
C GLU A 653 8.87 -29.49 18.76
N PHE A 654 9.81 -30.36 18.36
CA PHE A 654 9.57 -31.79 18.19
C PHE A 654 10.46 -32.55 19.18
N ILE A 655 9.83 -33.19 20.16
CA ILE A 655 10.53 -33.97 21.18
C ILE A 655 10.81 -35.36 20.61
N TYR A 656 12.10 -35.73 20.54
CA TYR A 656 12.50 -37.08 20.19
C TYR A 656 12.36 -38.00 21.41
N PRO A 657 11.74 -39.19 21.27
CA PRO A 657 11.72 -40.16 22.36
C PRO A 657 13.15 -40.65 22.62
N THR A 658 13.65 -40.35 23.82
CA THR A 658 14.96 -40.81 24.33
C THR A 658 14.91 -42.24 24.83
#